data_AF-A0AAJ6EYD5-F1
#
_entry.id   AF-A0AAJ6EYD5-F1
#
_cell.length_a   1.000
_cell.length_b   1.000
_cell.length_c   1.000
_cell.angle_alpha   90.00
_cell.angle_beta   90.00
_cell.angle_gamma   90.00
#
_symmetry.space_group_name_H-M   'P 1'
#
loop_
_entity.id
_entity.type
_entity.pdbx_description
1 polymer ?
#
loop_
_entity_poly.entity_id
_entity_poly.type
_entity_poly.pdbx_seq_one_letter_code
_entity_poly.pdbx_strand_id
1 'polypeptide(L)'
;MTKISELLDDIRTQDLVLPEFQREYVWTLDQAKQLLVSLVKGYPVGGLLIWKTDRPPELKNVARLPDKMGTVQVLLDGQQRLTTLHMLLTGAIPAYYREEDILSDPRELYFNLESGEFQYYQSSRMHGDPMWRRVVDCFVDNSIDPIGIAMESGRESAIVPKLAQQLNKNLNLLRAIKDVNLPAQVVPQHAELEEAIDIFDRINSQGTKLTDAELALTHVTAKWPQARRALKEKMTFCADRDFDFNLTFMTRALVTSVTGRALYELIHPRPLGELQSGWKTLSNVLDYLMNLLPKTAHVHGTDDLSTTNALIPIIAYLARSNGVFPDQKSAQHALNWLYSALVWARYGSQTDQRLEADLSIVAKEVEPWSALRANIIEQRGRIDVKSDDFEGRTAQHPLYRMVYILMKAHGAFDWFNGVPLGKTVGTSYAIHSHHIFPQALLYRSGLDADNHVHRQMVNEIANRAFLTAVSNIPLSDTEPSAYLPTIEEKYPGALKKQFIPMDPALWRVDRYEDFLNARRELLSLKLNEYLDSLIAEPDEVKHRPIAELVKLGESSVLEFKSTLQWDVTQKQANKGLRRECLKTIAAFMNSDGGTLLIGVEDNGNVLGLSHDFSLFGGSRDRFEQTLVNIIFEAIGAAFGPYYRIRFEPIDDKLVCVVEVDPVRDGGVFVKTEKGNEFFVRQGNTTRSLDPAETHDYLKTR
;
A
#
# COMPACT_ATOMS: atom_id res chain seq x y z
N MET A 1 9.95 -10.32 47.26
CA MET A 1 8.92 -11.24 46.76
C MET A 1 7.59 -10.63 47.14
N THR A 2 6.69 -10.48 46.19
CA THR A 2 5.40 -9.79 46.37
C THR A 2 4.29 -10.75 46.00
N LYS A 3 3.17 -10.76 46.74
CA LYS A 3 2.05 -11.65 46.44
C LYS A 3 1.33 -11.20 45.18
N ILE A 4 0.77 -12.15 44.43
CA ILE A 4 -0.06 -11.83 43.26
C ILE A 4 -1.23 -10.93 43.65
N SER A 5 -1.94 -11.22 44.75
CA SER A 5 -3.04 -10.39 45.25
C SER A 5 -2.63 -8.94 45.50
N GLU A 6 -1.49 -8.71 46.15
CA GLU A 6 -0.92 -7.38 46.39
C GLU A 6 -0.59 -6.67 45.07
N LEU A 7 0.02 -7.35 44.10
CA LEU A 7 0.31 -6.77 42.78
C LEU A 7 -0.95 -6.40 42.00
N LEU A 8 -2.01 -7.19 42.10
CA LEU A 8 -3.30 -6.88 41.46
C LEU A 8 -3.97 -5.68 42.13
N ASP A 9 -3.87 -5.57 43.45
CA ASP A 9 -4.34 -4.39 44.18
C ASP A 9 -3.51 -3.14 43.83
N ASP A 10 -2.19 -3.25 43.71
CA ASP A 10 -1.31 -2.15 43.29
C ASP A 10 -1.67 -1.64 41.88
N ILE A 11 -2.08 -2.52 40.96
CA ILE A 11 -2.59 -2.12 39.64
C ILE A 11 -3.91 -1.35 39.79
N ARG A 12 -4.82 -1.86 40.63
CA ARG A 12 -6.14 -1.25 40.87
C ARG A 12 -6.04 0.12 41.51
N THR A 13 -5.10 0.32 42.44
CA THR A 13 -4.85 1.61 43.12
C THR A 13 -3.88 2.53 42.37
N GLN A 14 -3.41 2.09 41.18
CA GLN A 14 -2.43 2.79 40.35
C GLN A 14 -1.08 3.05 41.06
N ASP A 15 -0.71 2.19 42.02
CA ASP A 15 0.62 2.16 42.63
C ASP A 15 1.64 1.42 41.75
N LEU A 16 1.16 0.43 40.97
CA LEU A 16 1.91 -0.23 39.91
C LEU A 16 1.35 0.19 38.54
N VAL A 17 2.16 0.92 37.80
CA VAL A 17 1.81 1.53 36.51
C VAL A 17 2.66 0.97 35.37
N LEU A 18 2.18 1.17 34.15
CA LEU A 18 2.83 0.70 32.93
C LEU A 18 3.26 1.89 32.06
N PRO A 19 4.52 1.95 31.61
CA PRO A 19 5.00 3.07 30.79
C PRO A 19 4.51 2.96 29.34
N GLU A 20 4.36 4.11 28.67
CA GLU A 20 3.84 4.24 27.30
C GLU A 20 4.64 3.43 26.27
N PHE A 21 5.94 3.30 26.49
CA PHE A 21 6.87 2.60 25.61
C PHE A 21 6.72 1.07 25.61
N GLN A 22 5.98 0.49 26.55
CA GLN A 22 5.66 -0.94 26.54
C GLN A 22 4.69 -1.26 25.40
N ARG A 23 4.69 -2.49 24.90
CA ARG A 23 3.75 -2.88 23.83
C ARG A 23 2.36 -3.22 24.34
N GLU A 24 1.43 -3.45 23.42
CA GLU A 24 0.08 -3.99 23.66
C GLU A 24 0.14 -5.44 24.21
N TYR A 25 -1.01 -6.01 24.60
CA TYR A 25 -1.06 -7.39 25.07
C TYR A 25 -1.07 -8.36 23.88
N VAL A 26 0.03 -9.11 23.70
CA VAL A 26 0.28 -9.97 22.53
C VAL A 26 0.42 -11.44 22.88
N TRP A 27 0.29 -11.81 24.16
CA TRP A 27 0.37 -13.21 24.58
C TRP A 27 -0.76 -14.04 23.97
N THR A 28 -0.39 -15.20 23.43
CA THR A 28 -1.38 -16.13 22.88
C THR A 28 -2.20 -16.76 24.01
N LEU A 29 -3.37 -17.27 23.64
CA LEU A 29 -4.22 -18.04 24.55
C LEU A 29 -3.44 -19.20 25.20
N ASP A 30 -2.61 -19.93 24.45
CA ASP A 30 -1.83 -21.03 25.03
C ASP A 30 -0.79 -20.54 26.06
N GLN A 31 -0.10 -19.43 25.80
CA GLN A 31 0.84 -18.84 26.78
C GLN A 31 0.13 -18.48 28.09
N ALA A 32 -1.05 -17.84 28.00
CA ALA A 32 -1.86 -17.51 29.16
C ALA A 32 -2.29 -18.77 29.94
N LYS A 33 -2.73 -19.83 29.25
CA LYS A 33 -3.05 -21.12 29.87
C LYS A 33 -1.83 -21.75 30.57
N GLN A 34 -0.67 -21.78 29.92
CA GLN A 34 0.54 -22.40 30.50
C GLN A 34 1.05 -21.67 31.75
N LEU A 35 0.82 -20.35 31.85
CA LEU A 35 1.09 -19.60 33.08
C LEU A 35 0.28 -20.15 34.26
N LEU A 36 -1.02 -20.34 34.08
CA LEU A 36 -1.92 -20.87 35.13
C LEU A 36 -1.57 -22.31 35.48
N VAL A 37 -1.28 -23.15 34.48
CA VAL A 37 -0.80 -24.53 34.69
C VAL A 37 0.46 -24.54 35.55
N SER A 38 1.42 -23.66 35.26
CA SER A 38 2.68 -23.57 36.01
C SER A 38 2.45 -23.14 37.46
N LEU A 39 1.57 -22.14 37.68
CA LEU A 39 1.25 -21.65 39.03
C LEU A 39 0.54 -22.72 39.88
N VAL A 40 -0.45 -23.43 39.33
CA VAL A 40 -1.13 -24.52 40.05
C VAL A 40 -0.16 -25.66 40.41
N LYS A 41 0.79 -25.96 39.53
CA LYS A 41 1.80 -27.00 39.77
C LYS A 41 2.97 -26.55 40.64
N GLY A 42 3.05 -25.27 41.01
CA GLY A 42 4.17 -24.71 41.77
C GLY A 42 5.47 -24.60 40.97
N TYR A 43 5.40 -24.55 39.64
CA TYR A 43 6.54 -24.34 38.77
C TYR A 43 6.94 -22.86 38.72
N PRO A 44 8.23 -22.54 38.54
CA PRO A 44 8.69 -21.15 38.43
C PRO A 44 8.15 -20.50 37.15
N VAL A 45 7.63 -19.27 37.28
CA VAL A 45 7.06 -18.48 36.17
C VAL A 45 7.86 -17.21 35.83
N GLY A 46 9.11 -17.15 36.30
CA GLY A 46 10.01 -16.00 36.16
C GLY A 46 9.72 -14.87 37.16
N GLY A 47 10.66 -13.94 37.31
CA GLY A 47 10.51 -12.75 38.15
C GLY A 47 9.90 -11.56 37.41
N LEU A 48 9.55 -10.50 38.13
CA LEU A 48 9.17 -9.18 37.62
C LEU A 48 10.36 -8.23 37.70
N LEU A 49 10.42 -7.25 36.80
CA LEU A 49 11.31 -6.11 36.92
C LEU A 49 10.49 -4.84 37.16
N ILE A 50 10.75 -4.17 38.29
CA ILE A 50 10.00 -2.99 38.72
C ILE A 50 10.98 -1.84 38.91
N TRP A 51 10.67 -0.67 38.38
CA TRP A 51 11.42 0.55 38.62
C TRP A 51 10.65 1.48 39.56
N LYS A 52 11.22 1.78 40.73
CA LYS A 52 10.62 2.69 41.70
C LYS A 52 11.19 4.08 41.46
N THR A 53 10.36 5.03 41.05
CA THR A 53 10.81 6.37 40.68
C THR A 53 9.84 7.45 41.14
N ASP A 54 10.35 8.63 41.46
CA ASP A 54 9.59 9.86 41.70
C ASP A 54 9.38 10.67 40.40
N ARG A 55 10.03 10.26 39.32
CA ARG A 55 9.96 10.84 37.96
C ARG A 55 9.63 9.75 36.95
N PRO A 56 8.41 9.18 36.99
CA PRO A 56 8.01 8.19 36.02
C PRO A 56 7.98 8.77 34.60
N PRO A 57 8.17 7.92 33.57
CA PRO A 57 7.94 8.30 32.18
C PRO A 57 6.45 8.51 31.94
N GLU A 58 6.08 8.90 30.71
CA GLU A 58 4.68 8.88 30.30
C GLU A 58 4.08 7.47 30.50
N LEU A 59 2.86 7.42 31.03
CA LEU A 59 2.18 6.21 31.43
C LEU A 59 1.02 5.88 30.51
N LYS A 60 0.83 4.59 30.22
CA LYS A 60 -0.28 4.12 29.39
C LYS A 60 -1.63 4.38 30.03
N ASN A 61 -2.49 5.08 29.30
CA ASN A 61 -3.90 5.30 29.67
C ASN A 61 -4.12 5.90 31.08
N VAL A 62 -3.10 6.54 31.66
CA VAL A 62 -3.20 7.23 32.96
C VAL A 62 -3.06 8.74 32.68
N ALA A 63 -4.18 9.45 32.63
CA ALA A 63 -4.22 10.87 32.27
C ALA A 63 -3.60 11.78 33.35
N ARG A 64 -3.59 11.35 34.61
CA ARG A 64 -2.90 11.99 35.74
C ARG A 64 -2.52 10.93 36.75
N LEU A 65 -1.26 10.93 37.17
CA LEU A 65 -0.87 10.29 38.41
C LEU A 65 -1.69 10.94 39.54
N PRO A 66 -2.23 10.18 40.50
CA PRO A 66 -2.79 10.78 41.70
C PRO A 66 -1.72 11.69 42.32
N ASP A 67 -2.12 12.83 42.92
CA ASP A 67 -1.23 13.76 43.65
C ASP A 67 -0.62 13.08 44.89
N LYS A 68 0.19 12.04 44.68
CA LYS A 68 0.93 11.29 45.68
C LYS A 68 2.31 11.92 45.76
N MET A 69 2.64 12.51 46.91
CA MET A 69 4.01 12.90 47.27
C MET A 69 4.87 11.64 47.53
N GLY A 70 5.11 10.82 46.51
CA GLY A 70 5.81 9.53 46.69
C GLY A 70 6.33 8.91 45.40
N THR A 71 7.10 7.84 45.57
CA THR A 71 7.60 7.01 44.45
C THR A 71 6.50 6.10 43.93
N VAL A 72 6.39 5.97 42.60
CA VAL A 72 5.49 5.02 41.92
C VAL A 72 6.29 3.81 41.44
N GLN A 73 5.61 2.66 41.31
CA GLN A 73 6.22 1.44 40.76
C GLN A 73 5.91 1.34 39.26
N VAL A 74 6.94 1.40 38.42
CA VAL A 74 6.82 1.25 36.96
C VAL A 74 7.19 -0.19 36.59
N LEU A 75 6.27 -0.92 35.97
CA LEU A 75 6.54 -2.30 35.52
C LEU A 75 7.36 -2.29 34.22
N LEU A 76 8.58 -2.82 34.28
CA LEU A 76 9.49 -2.93 33.13
C LEU A 76 9.46 -4.32 32.50
N ASP A 77 9.40 -5.40 33.29
CA ASP A 77 9.25 -6.77 32.78
C ASP A 77 8.21 -7.55 33.58
N GLY A 78 7.53 -8.48 32.89
CA GLY A 78 6.44 -9.27 33.44
C GLY A 78 5.05 -8.70 33.15
N GLN A 79 4.98 -7.66 32.32
CA GLN A 79 3.75 -7.05 31.82
C GLN A 79 2.72 -8.09 31.37
N GLN A 80 3.06 -8.93 30.39
CA GLN A 80 2.12 -9.88 29.80
C GLN A 80 1.58 -10.87 30.84
N ARG A 81 2.47 -11.41 31.69
CA ARG A 81 2.11 -12.32 32.80
C ARG A 81 1.14 -11.65 33.79
N LEU A 82 1.47 -10.45 34.24
CA LEU A 82 0.69 -9.77 35.25
C LEU A 82 -0.67 -9.28 34.70
N THR A 83 -0.71 -8.85 33.44
CA THR A 83 -1.96 -8.55 32.72
C THR A 83 -2.84 -9.79 32.59
N THR A 84 -2.28 -10.95 32.20
CA THR A 84 -3.02 -12.23 32.15
C THR A 84 -3.62 -12.57 33.51
N LEU A 85 -2.82 -12.48 34.58
CA LEU A 85 -3.29 -12.77 35.94
C LEU A 85 -4.40 -11.81 36.36
N HIS A 86 -4.27 -10.52 36.07
CA HIS A 86 -5.30 -9.54 36.38
C HIS A 86 -6.62 -9.90 35.69
N MET A 87 -6.60 -10.15 34.36
CA MET A 87 -7.81 -10.49 33.60
C MET A 87 -8.46 -11.78 34.09
N LEU A 88 -7.69 -12.83 34.38
CA LEU A 88 -8.23 -14.13 34.82
C LEU A 88 -8.69 -14.16 36.28
N LEU A 89 -8.08 -13.37 37.17
CA LEU A 89 -8.40 -13.41 38.62
C LEU A 89 -9.43 -12.36 39.02
N THR A 90 -9.62 -11.31 38.21
CA THR A 90 -10.58 -10.22 38.49
C THR A 90 -11.72 -10.13 37.48
N GLY A 91 -11.55 -10.72 36.29
CA GLY A 91 -12.48 -10.56 35.16
C GLY A 91 -12.36 -9.23 34.41
N ALA A 92 -11.55 -8.29 34.90
CA ALA A 92 -11.41 -6.94 34.34
C ALA A 92 -10.10 -6.74 33.58
N ILE A 93 -10.15 -5.89 32.55
CA ILE A 93 -8.95 -5.39 31.86
C ILE A 93 -8.27 -4.36 32.78
N PRO A 94 -6.94 -4.41 32.99
CA PRO A 94 -6.22 -3.42 33.78
C PRO A 94 -6.41 -1.99 33.25
N ALA A 95 -6.38 -0.99 34.13
CA ALA A 95 -6.61 0.42 33.75
C ALA A 95 -5.62 0.98 32.72
N TYR A 96 -4.42 0.39 32.59
CA TYR A 96 -3.43 0.78 31.58
C TYR A 96 -3.73 0.23 30.16
N TYR A 97 -4.78 -0.59 29.99
CA TYR A 97 -5.20 -1.12 28.70
C TYR A 97 -6.68 -0.86 28.41
N ARG A 98 -6.99 -0.76 27.12
CA ARG A 98 -8.34 -0.78 26.57
C ARG A 98 -8.62 -2.13 25.91
N GLU A 99 -9.87 -2.41 25.58
CA GLU A 99 -10.25 -3.63 24.84
C GLU A 99 -9.47 -3.77 23.53
N GLU A 100 -9.29 -2.67 22.80
CA GLU A 100 -8.50 -2.61 21.55
C GLU A 100 -7.00 -2.93 21.73
N ASP A 101 -6.46 -2.85 22.95
CA ASP A 101 -5.07 -3.17 23.25
C ASP A 101 -4.86 -4.68 23.55
N ILE A 102 -5.93 -5.48 23.58
CA ILE A 102 -5.90 -6.91 23.90
C ILE A 102 -6.07 -7.74 22.63
N LEU A 103 -4.97 -8.24 22.05
CA LEU A 103 -5.02 -9.01 20.80
C LEU A 103 -5.63 -10.41 20.98
N SER A 104 -5.55 -10.98 22.18
CA SER A 104 -6.04 -12.33 22.48
C SER A 104 -6.56 -12.41 23.91
N ASP A 105 -7.86 -12.19 24.10
CA ASP A 105 -8.47 -12.16 25.43
C ASP A 105 -8.49 -13.57 26.07
N PRO A 106 -7.78 -13.79 27.20
CA PRO A 106 -7.70 -15.10 27.83
C PRO A 106 -8.88 -15.41 28.76
N ARG A 107 -9.83 -14.48 28.99
CA ARG A 107 -10.88 -14.61 30.02
C ARG A 107 -11.80 -15.82 29.84
N GLU A 108 -11.89 -16.36 28.63
CA GLU A 108 -12.65 -17.58 28.29
C GLU A 108 -11.83 -18.88 28.50
N LEU A 109 -10.92 -18.86 29.48
CA LEU A 109 -10.22 -20.04 29.96
C LEU A 109 -11.08 -20.80 30.98
N TYR A 110 -11.20 -22.11 30.81
CA TYR A 110 -11.96 -22.99 31.71
C TYR A 110 -11.01 -23.91 32.47
N PHE A 111 -11.42 -24.26 33.68
CA PHE A 111 -10.76 -25.20 34.57
C PHE A 111 -11.71 -26.33 34.90
N ASN A 112 -11.28 -27.57 34.68
CA ASN A 112 -12.04 -28.75 35.07
C ASN A 112 -11.79 -29.05 36.55
N LEU A 113 -12.84 -28.94 37.37
CA LEU A 113 -12.74 -29.12 38.82
C LEU A 113 -12.40 -30.57 39.23
N GLU A 114 -12.68 -31.57 38.40
CA GLU A 114 -12.36 -32.98 38.67
C GLU A 114 -10.92 -33.31 38.29
N SER A 115 -10.55 -33.07 37.03
CA SER A 115 -9.23 -33.43 36.48
C SER A 115 -8.13 -32.42 36.80
N GLY A 116 -8.48 -31.16 37.07
CA GLY A 116 -7.52 -30.06 37.22
C GLY A 116 -6.93 -29.57 35.89
N GLU A 117 -7.54 -29.93 34.75
CA GLU A 117 -7.10 -29.50 33.42
C GLU A 117 -7.59 -28.08 33.10
N PHE A 118 -6.75 -27.31 32.40
CA PHE A 118 -7.12 -26.03 31.82
C PHE A 118 -7.36 -26.17 30.32
N GLN A 119 -8.44 -25.58 29.80
CA GLN A 119 -8.74 -25.60 28.37
C GLN A 119 -9.62 -24.40 27.98
N TYR A 120 -9.40 -23.86 26.78
CA TYR A 120 -10.32 -22.85 26.21
C TYR A 120 -11.59 -23.51 25.69
N TYR A 121 -12.71 -22.77 25.69
CA TYR A 121 -14.02 -23.32 25.40
C TYR A 121 -14.06 -24.19 24.12
N GLN A 122 -14.52 -25.43 24.27
CA GLN A 122 -14.77 -26.35 23.17
C GLN A 122 -16.10 -27.05 23.39
N SER A 123 -17.11 -26.71 22.59
CA SER A 123 -18.48 -27.24 22.74
C SER A 123 -18.51 -28.77 22.79
N SER A 124 -17.73 -29.44 21.94
CA SER A 124 -17.63 -30.92 21.90
C SER A 124 -17.11 -31.56 23.19
N ARG A 125 -16.42 -30.81 24.05
CA ARG A 125 -15.86 -31.30 25.33
C ARG A 125 -16.60 -30.78 26.56
N MET A 126 -17.22 -29.61 26.48
CA MET A 126 -17.68 -28.85 27.65
C MET A 126 -19.20 -28.65 27.71
N HIS A 127 -19.92 -28.89 26.62
CA HIS A 127 -21.36 -28.64 26.59
C HIS A 127 -22.11 -29.57 27.56
N GLY A 128 -22.78 -28.98 28.55
CA GLY A 128 -23.57 -29.70 29.55
C GLY A 128 -22.74 -30.40 30.64
N ASP A 129 -21.41 -30.23 30.67
CA ASP A 129 -20.55 -30.81 31.70
C ASP A 129 -20.35 -29.80 32.85
N PRO A 130 -20.91 -30.06 34.06
CA PRO A 130 -20.82 -29.13 35.18
C PRO A 130 -19.41 -29.05 35.80
N MET A 131 -18.47 -29.93 35.42
CA MET A 131 -17.09 -29.92 35.92
C MET A 131 -16.25 -28.78 35.33
N TRP A 132 -16.59 -28.29 34.15
CA TRP A 132 -15.90 -27.18 33.51
C TRP A 132 -16.42 -25.85 34.01
N ARG A 133 -15.58 -25.09 34.71
CA ARG A 133 -15.91 -23.74 35.19
C ARG A 133 -14.95 -22.74 34.60
N ARG A 134 -15.47 -21.59 34.17
CA ARG A 134 -14.63 -20.48 33.72
C ARG A 134 -13.74 -20.04 34.87
N VAL A 135 -12.46 -19.82 34.58
CA VAL A 135 -11.45 -19.46 35.60
C VAL A 135 -11.81 -18.17 36.30
N VAL A 136 -12.30 -17.17 35.56
CA VAL A 136 -12.77 -15.89 36.12
C VAL A 136 -13.82 -16.11 37.21
N ASP A 137 -14.81 -16.96 36.93
CA ASP A 137 -15.90 -17.24 37.88
C ASP A 137 -15.35 -17.92 39.15
N CYS A 138 -14.31 -18.75 39.03
CA CYS A 138 -13.68 -19.39 40.19
C CYS A 138 -13.04 -18.42 41.18
N PHE A 139 -12.68 -17.21 40.72
CA PHE A 139 -12.04 -16.18 41.55
C PHE A 139 -12.94 -15.02 41.95
N VAL A 140 -13.92 -14.67 41.11
CA VAL A 140 -14.85 -13.55 41.33
C VAL A 140 -16.11 -14.03 42.06
N ASP A 141 -16.56 -15.25 41.78
CA ASP A 141 -17.75 -15.83 42.39
C ASP A 141 -17.37 -16.79 43.54
N ASN A 142 -17.70 -16.37 44.76
CA ASN A 142 -17.53 -17.20 45.96
C ASN A 142 -18.62 -18.27 46.10
N SER A 143 -19.63 -18.29 45.22
CA SER A 143 -20.79 -19.20 45.29
C SER A 143 -20.61 -20.52 44.55
N ILE A 144 -19.44 -20.79 43.95
CA ILE A 144 -19.16 -22.13 43.39
C ILE A 144 -19.30 -23.16 44.51
N ASP A 145 -20.31 -24.02 44.39
CA ASP A 145 -20.63 -25.09 45.33
C ASP A 145 -20.14 -26.44 44.79
N PRO A 146 -18.99 -26.96 45.27
CA PRO A 146 -18.48 -28.26 44.86
C PRO A 146 -19.42 -29.42 45.20
N ILE A 147 -20.28 -29.27 46.20
CA ILE A 147 -21.23 -30.32 46.61
C ILE A 147 -22.36 -30.41 45.58
N GLY A 148 -23.00 -29.28 45.24
CA GLY A 148 -24.02 -29.20 44.19
C GLY A 148 -23.51 -29.73 42.84
N ILE A 149 -22.32 -29.30 42.42
CA ILE A 149 -21.68 -29.77 41.18
C ILE A 149 -21.46 -31.29 41.20
N ALA A 150 -21.02 -31.84 42.34
CA ALA A 150 -20.85 -33.29 42.48
C ALA A 150 -22.20 -34.05 42.44
N MET A 151 -23.29 -33.47 42.95
CA MET A 151 -24.63 -34.06 42.85
C MET A 151 -25.18 -34.03 41.41
N GLU A 152 -24.92 -32.96 40.67
CA GLU A 152 -25.33 -32.79 39.27
C GLU A 152 -24.53 -33.66 38.28
N SER A 153 -23.42 -34.26 38.72
CA SER A 153 -22.55 -35.11 37.90
C SER A 153 -23.20 -36.42 37.42
N GLY A 154 -24.36 -36.81 37.96
CA GLY A 154 -25.04 -38.07 37.64
C GLY A 154 -24.32 -39.33 38.15
N ARG A 155 -23.34 -39.18 39.04
CA ARG A 155 -22.60 -40.28 39.67
C ARG A 155 -23.41 -40.93 40.81
N GLU A 156 -23.06 -42.17 41.16
CA GLU A 156 -23.68 -42.86 42.29
C GLU A 156 -23.51 -42.09 43.61
N SER A 157 -24.56 -42.05 44.43
CA SER A 157 -24.61 -41.30 45.69
C SER A 157 -23.44 -41.61 46.64
N ALA A 158 -22.91 -42.84 46.63
CA ALA A 158 -21.76 -43.24 47.44
C ALA A 158 -20.44 -42.56 47.04
N ILE A 159 -20.31 -42.10 45.79
CA ILE A 159 -19.09 -41.47 45.23
C ILE A 159 -19.13 -39.95 45.43
N VAL A 160 -20.32 -39.35 45.45
CA VAL A 160 -20.53 -37.89 45.53
C VAL A 160 -19.71 -37.21 46.63
N PRO A 161 -19.62 -37.73 47.88
CA PRO A 161 -18.82 -37.07 48.92
C PRO A 161 -17.32 -37.02 48.58
N LYS A 162 -16.76 -38.09 48.00
CA LYS A 162 -15.35 -38.14 47.59
C LYS A 162 -15.09 -37.19 46.42
N LEU A 163 -16.00 -37.15 45.45
CA LEU A 163 -15.93 -36.22 44.33
C LEU A 163 -15.97 -34.77 44.83
N ALA A 164 -16.95 -34.41 45.65
CA ALA A 164 -17.07 -33.06 46.22
C ALA A 164 -15.79 -32.63 46.97
N GLN A 165 -15.17 -33.54 47.73
CA GLN A 165 -13.89 -33.28 48.40
C GLN A 165 -12.76 -33.01 47.38
N GLN A 166 -12.70 -33.78 46.30
CA GLN A 166 -11.73 -33.61 45.21
C GLN A 166 -11.94 -32.28 44.46
N LEU A 167 -13.19 -31.95 44.12
CA LEU A 167 -13.55 -30.68 43.47
C LEU A 167 -13.16 -29.48 44.35
N ASN A 168 -13.46 -29.54 45.64
CA ASN A 168 -13.09 -28.48 46.59
C ASN A 168 -11.57 -28.35 46.73
N LYS A 169 -10.83 -29.47 46.75
CA LYS A 169 -9.36 -29.46 46.77
C LYS A 169 -8.78 -28.75 45.54
N ASN A 170 -9.25 -29.11 44.34
CA ASN A 170 -8.79 -28.51 43.10
C ASN A 170 -9.18 -27.03 42.99
N LEU A 171 -10.38 -26.65 43.43
CA LEU A 171 -10.81 -25.25 43.51
C LEU A 171 -9.92 -24.44 44.46
N ASN A 172 -9.55 -25.00 45.62
CA ASN A 172 -8.64 -24.33 46.56
C ASN A 172 -7.22 -24.22 46.00
N LEU A 173 -6.72 -25.22 45.29
CA LEU A 173 -5.43 -25.14 44.58
C LEU A 173 -5.44 -24.03 43.53
N LEU A 174 -6.52 -23.89 42.75
CA LEU A 174 -6.69 -22.80 41.80
C LEU A 174 -6.72 -21.44 42.52
N ARG A 175 -7.51 -21.31 43.60
CA ARG A 175 -7.66 -20.07 44.36
C ARG A 175 -6.36 -19.63 45.05
N ALA A 176 -5.52 -20.58 45.46
CA ALA A 176 -4.22 -20.31 46.10
C ALA A 176 -3.24 -19.56 45.19
N ILE A 177 -3.47 -19.48 43.88
CA ILE A 177 -2.67 -18.66 42.96
C ILE A 177 -2.61 -17.20 43.44
N LYS A 178 -3.68 -16.65 44.02
CA LYS A 178 -3.70 -15.28 44.56
C LYS A 178 -2.61 -15.05 45.62
N ASP A 179 -2.20 -16.09 46.34
CA ASP A 179 -1.22 -16.01 47.43
C ASP A 179 0.20 -16.42 47.00
N VAL A 180 0.41 -16.78 45.73
CA VAL A 180 1.75 -17.11 45.21
C VAL A 180 2.62 -15.85 45.21
N ASN A 181 3.86 -16.02 45.67
CA ASN A 181 4.87 -14.99 45.67
C ASN A 181 5.63 -14.97 44.34
N LEU A 182 5.63 -13.82 43.66
CA LEU A 182 6.48 -13.62 42.49
C LEU A 182 7.82 -12.98 42.93
N PRO A 183 8.96 -13.50 42.45
CA PRO A 183 10.24 -12.79 42.56
C PRO A 183 10.11 -11.43 41.86
N ALA A 184 10.58 -10.36 42.48
CA ALA A 184 10.60 -9.04 41.87
C ALA A 184 11.98 -8.42 42.09
N GLN A 185 12.63 -7.99 41.01
CA GLN A 185 13.85 -7.21 41.04
C GLN A 185 13.49 -5.74 40.91
N VAL A 186 14.18 -4.89 41.67
CA VAL A 186 13.91 -3.45 41.70
C VAL A 186 15.08 -2.71 41.05
N VAL A 187 14.80 -1.94 40.00
CA VAL A 187 15.77 -1.02 39.41
C VAL A 187 16.03 0.12 40.41
N PRO A 188 17.30 0.58 40.58
CA PRO A 188 17.63 1.64 41.51
C PRO A 188 16.77 2.90 41.33
N GLN A 189 16.42 3.57 42.43
CA GLN A 189 15.55 4.76 42.39
C GLN A 189 16.13 5.93 41.62
N HIS A 190 17.46 6.03 41.55
CA HIS A 190 18.19 7.07 40.83
C HIS A 190 18.41 6.75 39.36
N ALA A 191 17.98 5.58 38.88
CA ALA A 191 18.15 5.21 37.48
C ALA A 191 17.38 6.19 36.60
N GLU A 192 18.01 6.66 35.53
CA GLU A 192 17.35 7.51 34.55
C GLU A 192 16.50 6.69 33.58
N LEU A 193 15.61 7.36 32.83
CA LEU A 193 14.73 6.70 31.86
C LEU A 193 15.51 5.87 30.83
N GLU A 194 16.62 6.41 30.31
CA GLU A 194 17.46 5.71 29.33
C GLU A 194 18.08 4.44 29.94
N GLU A 195 18.57 4.50 31.18
CA GLU A 195 19.10 3.33 31.89
C GLU A 195 18.02 2.28 32.14
N ALA A 196 16.79 2.70 32.49
CA ALA A 196 15.67 1.80 32.68
C ALA A 196 15.28 1.06 31.39
N ILE A 197 15.35 1.74 30.23
CA ILE A 197 15.11 1.14 28.92
C ILE A 197 16.24 0.18 28.54
N ASP A 198 17.50 0.55 28.78
CA ASP A 198 18.65 -0.33 28.50
C ASP A 198 18.60 -1.62 29.35
N ILE A 199 18.20 -1.51 30.62
CA ILE A 199 17.99 -2.67 31.49
C ILE A 199 16.83 -3.53 30.95
N PHE A 200 15.73 -2.89 30.53
CA PHE A 200 14.59 -3.56 29.93
C PHE A 200 14.96 -4.34 28.67
N ASP A 201 15.66 -3.71 27.72
CA ASP A 201 16.10 -4.32 26.46
C ASP A 201 16.97 -5.57 26.71
N ARG A 202 17.87 -5.49 27.70
CA ARG A 202 18.74 -6.61 28.09
C ARG A 202 17.94 -7.79 28.66
N ILE A 203 16.97 -7.55 29.54
CA ILE A 203 16.20 -8.61 30.19
C ILE A 203 15.16 -9.22 29.25
N ASN A 204 14.52 -8.40 28.42
CA ASN A 204 13.51 -8.84 27.45
C ASN A 204 14.03 -9.87 26.44
N SER A 205 15.35 -10.00 26.28
CA SER A 205 15.99 -11.08 25.50
C SER A 205 15.65 -12.51 25.96
N GLN A 206 15.14 -12.70 27.18
CA GLN A 206 14.82 -14.02 27.76
C GLN A 206 13.33 -14.40 27.71
N GLY A 207 12.43 -13.46 27.39
CA GLY A 207 10.97 -13.66 27.36
C GLY A 207 10.38 -13.78 25.96
N THR A 208 9.12 -13.37 25.78
CA THR A 208 8.56 -13.12 24.43
C THR A 208 9.28 -11.92 23.83
N LYS A 209 10.39 -12.17 23.13
CA LYS A 209 11.30 -11.12 22.66
C LYS A 209 10.55 -10.05 21.87
N LEU A 210 10.83 -8.78 22.18
CA LEU A 210 10.40 -7.66 21.33
C LEU A 210 11.12 -7.78 19.99
N THR A 211 10.38 -7.54 18.92
CA THR A 211 10.96 -7.35 17.59
C THR A 211 11.83 -6.08 17.59
N ASP A 212 12.80 -6.01 16.69
CA ASP A 212 13.68 -4.82 16.59
C ASP A 212 12.88 -3.55 16.29
N ALA A 213 11.75 -3.67 15.60
CA ALA A 213 10.81 -2.57 15.37
C ALA A 213 10.10 -2.12 16.65
N GLU A 214 9.72 -3.05 17.53
CA GLU A 214 9.12 -2.70 18.82
C GLU A 214 10.16 -2.05 19.74
N LEU A 215 11.41 -2.54 19.74
CA LEU A 215 12.52 -1.91 20.48
C LEU A 215 12.78 -0.48 19.98
N ALA A 216 12.90 -0.28 18.67
CA ALA A 216 13.02 1.07 18.11
C ALA A 216 11.85 1.97 18.52
N LEU A 217 10.61 1.47 18.50
CA LEU A 217 9.45 2.23 18.92
C LEU A 217 9.48 2.54 20.43
N THR A 218 10.00 1.65 21.27
CA THR A 218 10.24 1.88 22.70
C THR A 218 11.19 3.06 22.90
N HIS A 219 12.32 3.09 22.20
CA HIS A 219 13.28 4.21 22.25
C HIS A 219 12.67 5.52 21.72
N VAL A 220 11.89 5.45 20.65
CA VAL A 220 11.18 6.63 20.10
C VAL A 220 10.15 7.18 21.10
N THR A 221 9.33 6.31 21.69
CA THR A 221 8.25 6.72 22.63
C THR A 221 8.77 7.22 23.96
N ALA A 222 9.95 6.78 24.40
CA ALA A 222 10.63 7.35 25.56
C ALA A 222 10.92 8.85 25.39
N LYS A 223 11.28 9.27 24.17
CA LYS A 223 11.62 10.66 23.83
C LYS A 223 10.43 11.46 23.33
N TRP A 224 9.54 10.81 22.59
CA TRP A 224 8.32 11.35 22.02
C TRP A 224 7.12 10.48 22.42
N PRO A 225 6.52 10.71 23.60
CA PRO A 225 5.46 9.84 24.12
C PRO A 225 4.27 9.64 23.19
N GLN A 226 3.94 10.67 22.40
CA GLN A 226 2.82 10.62 21.46
C GLN A 226 3.14 9.91 20.13
N ALA A 227 4.37 9.42 19.93
CA ALA A 227 4.81 8.82 18.67
C ALA A 227 3.92 7.64 18.23
N ARG A 228 3.66 6.68 19.14
CA ARG A 228 2.84 5.50 18.83
C ARG A 228 1.43 5.90 18.37
N ARG A 229 0.84 6.88 19.05
CA ARG A 229 -0.48 7.42 18.70
C ARG A 229 -0.45 8.09 17.33
N ALA A 230 0.55 8.93 17.05
CA ALA A 230 0.71 9.58 15.76
C ALA A 230 0.87 8.57 14.61
N LEU A 231 1.66 7.51 14.82
CA LEU A 231 1.80 6.41 13.85
C LEU A 231 0.45 5.72 13.59
N LYS A 232 -0.30 5.37 14.65
CA LYS A 232 -1.62 4.72 14.52
C LYS A 232 -2.63 5.63 13.82
N GLU A 233 -2.69 6.91 14.14
CA GLU A 233 -3.58 7.87 13.47
C GLU A 233 -3.29 7.94 11.95
N LYS A 234 -2.02 7.94 11.56
CA LYS A 234 -1.63 7.89 10.14
C LYS A 234 -1.91 6.53 9.49
N MET A 235 -1.76 5.43 10.22
CA MET A 235 -2.16 4.10 9.75
C MET A 235 -3.65 4.06 9.42
N THR A 236 -4.52 4.60 10.30
CA THR A 236 -5.96 4.72 10.01
C THR A 236 -6.21 5.55 8.76
N PHE A 237 -5.55 6.71 8.61
CA PHE A 237 -5.66 7.54 7.41
C PHE A 237 -5.27 6.80 6.12
N CYS A 238 -4.25 5.94 6.17
CA CYS A 238 -3.83 5.10 5.05
C CYS A 238 -4.81 3.94 4.81
N ALA A 239 -5.31 3.30 5.87
CA ALA A 239 -6.29 2.21 5.80
C ALA A 239 -7.63 2.68 5.20
N ASP A 240 -8.07 3.91 5.48
CA ASP A 240 -9.24 4.54 4.84
C ASP A 240 -9.10 4.69 3.29
N ARG A 241 -7.90 4.41 2.76
CA ARG A 241 -7.55 4.42 1.33
C ARG A 241 -7.05 3.05 0.85
N ASP A 242 -7.40 1.97 1.56
CA ASP A 242 -7.01 0.59 1.28
C ASP A 242 -5.50 0.28 1.47
N PHE A 243 -4.75 1.16 2.16
CA PHE A 243 -3.34 0.93 2.50
C PHE A 243 -3.15 0.52 3.97
N ASP A 244 -3.33 -0.76 4.26
CA ASP A 244 -3.16 -1.34 5.59
C ASP A 244 -1.69 -1.55 5.97
N PHE A 245 -1.08 -0.54 6.58
CA PHE A 245 0.27 -0.64 7.15
C PHE A 245 0.26 -1.13 8.60
N ASN A 246 1.29 -1.87 9.01
CA ASN A 246 1.49 -2.27 10.40
C ASN A 246 2.56 -1.41 11.10
N LEU A 247 2.64 -1.48 12.44
CA LEU A 247 3.63 -0.73 13.21
C LEU A 247 5.07 -1.06 12.81
N THR A 248 5.37 -2.31 12.45
CA THR A 248 6.72 -2.70 12.00
C THR A 248 7.17 -1.92 10.76
N PHE A 249 6.29 -1.79 9.77
CA PHE A 249 6.53 -0.99 8.57
C PHE A 249 6.61 0.50 8.92
N MET A 250 5.67 1.02 9.71
CA MET A 250 5.63 2.44 10.07
C MET A 250 6.87 2.87 10.85
N THR A 251 7.33 2.06 11.81
CA THR A 251 8.58 2.31 12.53
C THR A 251 9.76 2.30 11.58
N ARG A 252 9.84 1.34 10.65
CA ARG A 252 10.93 1.29 9.65
C ARG A 252 10.92 2.49 8.72
N ALA A 253 9.74 2.92 8.27
CA ALA A 253 9.58 4.12 7.45
C ALA A 253 9.99 5.39 8.23
N LEU A 254 9.69 5.47 9.53
CA LEU A 254 10.14 6.57 10.39
C LEU A 254 11.66 6.56 10.56
N VAL A 255 12.26 5.41 10.86
CA VAL A 255 13.72 5.23 10.92
C VAL A 255 14.37 5.69 9.62
N THR A 256 13.80 5.29 8.48
CA THR A 256 14.28 5.67 7.15
C THR A 256 14.17 7.16 6.90
N SER A 257 13.06 7.79 7.27
CA SER A 257 12.85 9.23 7.11
C SER A 257 13.80 10.05 8.00
N VAL A 258 14.09 9.58 9.22
CA VAL A 258 14.96 10.28 10.19
C VAL A 258 16.45 10.08 9.86
N THR A 259 16.85 8.86 9.48
CA THR A 259 18.26 8.48 9.41
C THR A 259 18.78 8.26 7.98
N GLY A 260 17.88 8.13 7.01
CA GLY A 260 18.21 7.70 5.65
C GLY A 260 18.56 6.21 5.53
N ARG A 261 18.37 5.42 6.60
CA ARG A 261 18.75 4.00 6.72
C ARG A 261 17.58 3.19 7.31
N ALA A 262 17.57 1.87 7.14
CA ALA A 262 16.48 0.99 7.56
C ALA A 262 16.74 0.25 8.88
N LEU A 263 18.00 0.20 9.36
CA LEU A 263 18.34 -0.44 10.63
C LEU A 263 17.72 0.27 11.83
N TYR A 264 16.92 -0.48 12.58
CA TYR A 264 16.13 0.02 13.71
C TYR A 264 17.00 0.71 14.77
N GLU A 265 18.17 0.17 15.10
CA GLU A 265 19.03 0.73 16.16
C GLU A 265 19.51 2.17 15.88
N LEU A 266 19.51 2.62 14.62
CA LEU A 266 20.00 3.94 14.23
C LEU A 266 19.08 5.08 14.70
N ILE A 267 17.83 4.78 15.06
CA ILE A 267 16.90 5.76 15.62
C ILE A 267 17.09 5.95 17.13
N HIS A 268 17.69 4.98 17.84
CA HIS A 268 17.83 5.02 19.30
C HIS A 268 18.50 6.30 19.81
N PRO A 269 19.62 6.79 19.25
CA PRO A 269 20.27 8.00 19.77
C PRO A 269 19.61 9.30 19.31
N ARG A 270 18.59 9.26 18.44
CA ARG A 270 18.05 10.47 17.80
C ARG A 270 17.28 11.35 18.80
N PRO A 271 17.46 12.68 18.79
CA PRO A 271 16.75 13.59 19.68
C PRO A 271 15.31 13.84 19.20
N LEU A 272 14.45 14.29 20.11
CA LEU A 272 13.02 14.58 19.84
C LEU A 272 12.80 15.45 18.58
N GLY A 273 13.62 16.49 18.39
CA GLY A 273 13.49 17.39 17.24
C GLY A 273 13.70 16.68 15.89
N GLU A 274 14.67 15.76 15.81
CA GLU A 274 14.90 14.94 14.60
C GLU A 274 13.74 13.96 14.38
N LEU A 275 13.22 13.34 15.45
CA LEU A 275 12.09 12.41 15.37
C LEU A 275 10.83 13.10 14.83
N GLN A 276 10.49 14.28 15.37
CA GLN A 276 9.32 15.05 14.94
C GLN A 276 9.48 15.60 13.52
N SER A 277 10.69 16.05 13.16
CA SER A 277 10.98 16.52 11.79
C SER A 277 10.87 15.37 10.79
N GLY A 278 11.50 14.22 11.07
CA GLY A 278 11.42 13.03 10.22
C GLY A 278 10.00 12.48 10.12
N TRP A 279 9.21 12.55 11.20
CA TRP A 279 7.79 12.21 11.16
C TRP A 279 6.97 13.12 10.25
N LYS A 280 7.21 14.44 10.32
CA LYS A 280 6.56 15.42 9.43
C LYS A 280 6.87 15.12 7.96
N THR A 281 8.13 14.85 7.64
CA THR A 281 8.56 14.46 6.29
C THR A 281 7.88 13.17 5.84
N LEU A 282 7.92 12.12 6.67
CA LEU A 282 7.28 10.84 6.36
C LEU A 282 5.78 11.00 6.13
N SER A 283 5.11 11.78 6.97
CA SER A 283 3.67 12.03 6.86
C SER A 283 3.30 12.64 5.51
N ASN A 284 4.08 13.62 5.05
CA ASN A 284 3.88 14.26 3.74
C ASN A 284 4.17 13.29 2.58
N VAL A 285 5.24 12.49 2.70
CA VAL A 285 5.60 11.47 1.70
C VAL A 285 4.49 10.43 1.55
N LEU A 286 3.92 9.96 2.67
CA LEU A 286 2.80 9.02 2.64
C LEU A 286 1.58 9.67 1.96
N ASP A 287 1.24 10.91 2.31
CA ASP A 287 0.12 11.63 1.66
C ASP A 287 0.29 11.74 0.14
N TYR A 288 1.53 12.00 -0.31
CA TYR A 288 1.85 12.01 -1.74
C TYR A 288 1.72 10.63 -2.38
N LEU A 289 2.29 9.59 -1.75
CA LEU A 289 2.24 8.22 -2.27
C LEU A 289 0.81 7.67 -2.36
N MET A 290 -0.05 7.95 -1.37
CA MET A 290 -1.46 7.52 -1.40
C MET A 290 -2.24 8.14 -2.56
N ASN A 291 -1.78 9.28 -3.10
CA ASN A 291 -2.37 9.90 -4.28
C ASN A 291 -1.73 9.41 -5.59
N LEU A 292 -0.41 9.20 -5.59
CA LEU A 292 0.36 8.80 -6.78
C LEU A 292 0.12 7.33 -7.15
N LEU A 293 0.16 6.42 -6.16
CA LEU A 293 0.14 4.98 -6.39
C LEU A 293 -1.14 4.51 -7.11
N PRO A 294 -2.36 4.94 -6.73
CA PRO A 294 -3.56 4.53 -7.46
C PRO A 294 -3.62 5.12 -8.88
N LYS A 295 -3.24 6.40 -9.02
CA LYS A 295 -3.37 7.16 -10.28
C LYS A 295 -2.37 6.76 -11.34
N THR A 296 -1.11 6.55 -10.95
CA THR A 296 0.00 6.35 -11.89
C THR A 296 0.51 4.91 -11.85
N ALA A 297 0.48 4.27 -10.68
CA ALA A 297 1.03 2.93 -10.51
C ALA A 297 -0.04 1.81 -10.58
N HIS A 298 -1.32 2.16 -10.68
CA HIS A 298 -2.44 1.23 -10.54
C HIS A 298 -2.39 0.37 -9.26
N VAL A 299 -1.69 0.85 -8.23
CA VAL A 299 -1.62 0.24 -6.89
C VAL A 299 -2.65 0.96 -6.03
N HIS A 300 -3.79 0.32 -5.80
CA HIS A 300 -4.94 0.90 -5.10
C HIS A 300 -4.93 0.59 -3.61
N GLY A 301 -4.13 -0.38 -3.17
CA GLY A 301 -3.99 -0.74 -1.76
C GLY A 301 -2.79 -1.65 -1.50
N THR A 302 -2.58 -2.03 -0.24
CA THR A 302 -1.49 -2.94 0.16
C THR A 302 -1.65 -4.35 -0.42
N ASP A 303 -2.87 -4.76 -0.75
CA ASP A 303 -3.16 -6.03 -1.43
C ASP A 303 -2.61 -6.11 -2.87
N ASP A 304 -2.27 -4.97 -3.49
CA ASP A 304 -1.55 -4.96 -4.76
C ASP A 304 -0.03 -5.21 -4.59
N LEU A 305 0.50 -5.14 -3.37
CA LEU A 305 1.94 -5.24 -3.09
C LEU A 305 2.30 -6.56 -2.41
N SER A 306 3.16 -7.37 -3.02
CA SER A 306 3.66 -8.60 -2.39
C SER A 306 4.41 -8.35 -1.08
N THR A 307 4.94 -7.13 -0.89
CA THR A 307 5.52 -6.65 0.37
C THR A 307 5.51 -5.12 0.41
N THR A 308 5.17 -4.55 1.57
CA THR A 308 5.22 -3.09 1.79
C THR A 308 6.66 -2.57 1.90
N ASN A 309 7.64 -3.43 2.22
CA ASN A 309 9.06 -3.04 2.30
C ASN A 309 9.59 -2.48 0.97
N ALA A 310 8.98 -2.82 -0.16
CA ALA A 310 9.33 -2.26 -1.46
C ALA A 310 9.11 -0.74 -1.56
N LEU A 311 8.27 -0.17 -0.69
CA LEU A 311 8.06 1.28 -0.61
C LEU A 311 9.17 2.01 0.15
N ILE A 312 10.00 1.32 0.95
CA ILE A 312 10.99 1.97 1.83
C ILE A 312 12.04 2.77 1.04
N PRO A 313 12.66 2.27 -0.04
CA PRO A 313 13.60 3.09 -0.84
C PRO A 313 12.93 4.28 -1.54
N ILE A 314 11.67 4.15 -1.95
CA ILE A 314 10.90 5.28 -2.51
C ILE A 314 10.65 6.33 -1.42
N ILE A 315 10.26 5.91 -0.22
CA ILE A 315 10.09 6.81 0.93
C ILE A 315 11.40 7.54 1.24
N ALA A 316 12.53 6.83 1.24
CA ALA A 316 13.85 7.43 1.47
C ALA A 316 14.22 8.46 0.40
N TYR A 317 13.95 8.15 -0.87
CA TYR A 317 14.20 9.07 -1.98
C TYR A 317 13.35 10.33 -1.87
N LEU A 318 12.05 10.18 -1.64
CA LEU A 318 11.11 11.29 -1.52
C LEU A 318 11.38 12.14 -0.27
N ALA A 319 11.79 11.53 0.84
CA ALA A 319 12.18 12.26 2.05
C ALA A 319 13.36 13.20 1.80
N ARG A 320 14.26 12.88 0.85
CA ARG A 320 15.38 13.73 0.42
C ARG A 320 14.99 14.74 -0.67
N SER A 321 13.88 14.51 -1.36
CA SER A 321 13.42 15.28 -2.53
C SER A 321 12.20 16.15 -2.23
N ASN A 322 12.13 16.74 -1.02
CA ASN A 322 11.00 17.58 -0.58
C ASN A 322 9.62 16.90 -0.60
N GLY A 323 9.57 15.56 -0.59
CA GLY A 323 8.35 14.77 -0.51
C GLY A 323 7.67 14.46 -1.85
N VAL A 324 8.24 14.86 -2.99
CA VAL A 324 7.67 14.63 -4.33
C VAL A 324 8.75 14.20 -5.33
N PHE A 325 8.36 13.53 -6.41
CA PHE A 325 9.27 13.29 -7.53
C PHE A 325 9.57 14.61 -8.27
N PRO A 326 10.81 14.82 -8.75
CA PRO A 326 11.18 16.05 -9.47
C PRO A 326 10.46 16.18 -10.81
N ASP A 327 10.22 15.07 -11.49
CA ASP A 327 9.56 15.00 -12.79
C ASP A 327 8.89 13.63 -13.00
N GLN A 328 8.17 13.52 -14.12
CA GLN A 328 7.48 12.29 -14.51
C GLN A 328 8.45 11.14 -14.82
N LYS A 329 9.65 11.44 -15.36
CA LYS A 329 10.64 10.42 -15.73
C LYS A 329 11.15 9.71 -14.48
N SER A 330 11.54 10.47 -13.45
CA SER A 330 11.98 9.91 -12.17
C SER A 330 10.87 9.10 -11.49
N ALA A 331 9.62 9.56 -11.56
CA ALA A 331 8.48 8.79 -11.07
C ALA A 331 8.31 7.46 -11.83
N GLN A 332 8.36 7.46 -13.16
CA GLN A 332 8.22 6.23 -13.97
C GLN A 332 9.38 5.25 -13.75
N HIS A 333 10.61 5.75 -13.64
CA HIS A 333 11.78 4.95 -13.30
C HIS A 333 11.66 4.31 -11.92
N ALA A 334 11.16 5.05 -10.92
CA ALA A 334 10.88 4.52 -9.59
C ALA A 334 9.81 3.41 -9.63
N LEU A 335 8.76 3.58 -10.44
CA LEU A 335 7.72 2.57 -10.64
C LEU A 335 8.26 1.32 -11.35
N ASN A 336 9.09 1.48 -12.38
CA ASN A 336 9.76 0.35 -13.02
C ASN A 336 10.59 -0.46 -12.00
N TRP A 337 11.37 0.24 -11.17
CA TRP A 337 12.12 -0.41 -10.10
C TRP A 337 11.21 -1.09 -9.07
N LEU A 338 10.14 -0.42 -8.62
CA LEU A 338 9.16 -0.96 -7.67
C LEU A 338 8.58 -2.29 -8.19
N TYR A 339 8.10 -2.29 -9.42
CA TYR A 339 7.53 -3.47 -10.05
C TYR A 339 8.56 -4.59 -10.20
N SER A 340 9.78 -4.25 -10.63
CA SER A 340 10.88 -5.22 -10.73
C SER A 340 11.20 -5.84 -9.35
N ALA A 341 11.21 -5.03 -8.29
CA ALA A 341 11.45 -5.49 -6.93
C ALA A 341 10.32 -6.40 -6.42
N LEU A 342 9.07 -6.11 -6.77
CA LEU A 342 7.90 -6.93 -6.43
C LEU A 342 7.89 -8.25 -7.19
N VAL A 343 8.09 -8.22 -8.52
CA VAL A 343 8.21 -9.40 -9.40
C VAL A 343 9.23 -10.39 -8.83
N TRP A 344 10.41 -9.87 -8.48
CA TRP A 344 11.54 -10.71 -8.05
C TRP A 344 11.64 -10.94 -6.55
N ALA A 345 10.57 -10.65 -5.80
CA ALA A 345 10.52 -10.85 -4.35
C ALA A 345 11.75 -10.27 -3.62
N ARG A 346 12.17 -9.06 -4.01
CA ARG A 346 13.43 -8.44 -3.55
C ARG A 346 13.54 -8.41 -2.03
N TYR A 347 12.44 -8.29 -1.29
CA TYR A 347 12.46 -8.30 0.18
C TYR A 347 11.83 -9.55 0.80
N GLY A 348 11.77 -10.65 0.06
CA GLY A 348 11.27 -11.95 0.56
C GLY A 348 12.23 -12.67 1.50
N SER A 349 13.52 -12.30 1.50
CA SER A 349 14.53 -12.79 2.44
C SER A 349 15.63 -11.75 2.66
N GLN A 350 16.36 -11.84 3.78
CA GLN A 350 17.44 -10.90 4.13
C GLN A 350 17.02 -9.42 4.04
N THR A 351 15.81 -9.11 4.51
CA THR A 351 15.16 -7.81 4.30
C THR A 351 16.03 -6.63 4.73
N ASP A 352 16.63 -6.68 5.92
CA ASP A 352 17.44 -5.58 6.43
C ASP A 352 18.70 -5.37 5.60
N GLN A 353 19.44 -6.44 5.26
CA GLN A 353 20.64 -6.34 4.43
C GLN A 353 20.33 -5.73 3.04
N ARG A 354 19.21 -6.14 2.43
CA ARG A 354 18.82 -5.65 1.08
C ARG A 354 18.35 -4.21 1.13
N LEU A 355 17.57 -3.84 2.14
CA LEU A 355 17.17 -2.45 2.36
C LEU A 355 18.40 -1.57 2.58
N GLU A 356 19.35 -2.00 3.40
CA GLU A 356 20.58 -1.22 3.64
C GLU A 356 21.41 -1.02 2.37
N ALA A 357 21.53 -2.05 1.53
CA ALA A 357 22.21 -1.93 0.24
C ALA A 357 21.51 -0.90 -0.68
N ASP A 358 20.18 -0.96 -0.78
CA ASP A 358 19.41 -0.05 -1.63
C ASP A 358 19.38 1.37 -1.09
N LEU A 359 19.20 1.54 0.21
CA LEU A 359 19.22 2.85 0.86
C LEU A 359 20.61 3.49 0.76
N SER A 360 21.69 2.70 0.75
CA SER A 360 23.02 3.24 0.46
C SER A 360 23.13 3.80 -0.96
N ILE A 361 22.45 3.21 -1.96
CA ILE A 361 22.44 3.75 -3.33
C ILE A 361 21.60 5.02 -3.36
N VAL A 362 20.39 4.97 -2.81
CA VAL A 362 19.51 6.14 -2.70
C VAL A 362 20.27 7.29 -2.06
N ALA A 363 20.96 7.08 -0.93
CA ALA A 363 21.69 8.13 -0.22
C ALA A 363 22.85 8.77 -1.04
N LYS A 364 23.44 8.06 -2.00
CA LYS A 364 24.61 8.52 -2.77
C LYS A 364 24.23 9.13 -4.11
N GLU A 365 23.16 8.67 -4.74
CA GLU A 365 22.79 9.04 -6.10
C GLU A 365 21.63 10.03 -6.14
N VAL A 366 21.65 10.92 -7.14
CA VAL A 366 20.55 11.86 -7.42
C VAL A 366 19.39 11.15 -8.12
N GLU A 367 19.70 10.17 -8.98
CA GLU A 367 18.73 9.37 -9.72
C GLU A 367 19.09 7.88 -9.55
N PRO A 368 18.65 7.24 -8.44
CA PRO A 368 19.15 5.93 -8.01
C PRO A 368 18.56 4.73 -8.76
N TRP A 369 17.52 4.93 -9.58
CA TRP A 369 16.67 3.85 -10.06
C TRP A 369 17.38 2.87 -10.98
N SER A 370 18.32 3.36 -11.82
CA SER A 370 19.12 2.50 -12.69
C SER A 370 20.07 1.60 -11.89
N ALA A 371 20.75 2.15 -10.88
CA ALA A 371 21.63 1.41 -9.99
C ALA A 371 20.84 0.42 -9.10
N LEU A 372 19.68 0.82 -8.60
CA LEU A 372 18.78 -0.07 -7.85
C LEU A 372 18.26 -1.24 -8.71
N ARG A 373 18.00 -1.02 -10.00
CA ARG A 373 17.69 -2.11 -10.95
C ARG A 373 18.91 -2.99 -11.22
N ALA A 374 20.10 -2.42 -11.34
CA ALA A 374 21.34 -3.19 -11.49
C ALA A 374 21.56 -4.15 -10.31
N ASN A 375 21.24 -3.74 -9.08
CA ASN A 375 21.26 -4.63 -7.91
C ASN A 375 20.30 -5.83 -8.03
N ILE A 376 19.14 -5.67 -8.68
CA ILE A 376 18.22 -6.78 -8.93
C ILE A 376 18.82 -7.73 -9.96
N ILE A 377 19.41 -7.18 -11.02
CA ILE A 377 20.06 -7.96 -12.08
C ILE A 377 21.25 -8.75 -11.52
N GLU A 378 22.12 -8.12 -10.72
CA GLU A 378 23.26 -8.80 -10.10
C GLU A 378 22.81 -9.99 -9.25
N GLN A 379 21.71 -9.82 -8.50
CA GLN A 379 21.18 -10.86 -7.64
C GLN A 379 20.49 -12.01 -8.41
N ARG A 380 19.73 -11.70 -9.47
CA ARG A 380 18.88 -12.67 -10.19
C ARG A 380 19.50 -13.18 -11.49
N GLY A 381 20.52 -12.51 -12.01
CA GLY A 381 21.13 -12.71 -13.32
C GLY A 381 20.38 -12.05 -14.49
N ARG A 382 19.14 -11.59 -14.27
CA ARG A 382 18.29 -10.93 -15.27
C ARG A 382 17.18 -10.12 -14.62
N ILE A 383 16.47 -9.31 -15.41
CA ILE A 383 15.31 -8.51 -14.95
C ILE A 383 14.03 -8.83 -15.71
N ASP A 384 14.14 -9.25 -16.98
CA ASP A 384 13.02 -9.66 -17.83
C ASP A 384 12.34 -10.89 -17.25
N VAL A 385 11.02 -10.97 -17.37
CA VAL A 385 10.21 -12.14 -17.00
C VAL A 385 10.08 -13.07 -18.21
N LYS A 386 10.23 -14.38 -18.00
CA LYS A 386 10.10 -15.41 -19.04
C LYS A 386 8.84 -16.24 -18.81
N SER A 387 8.38 -16.94 -19.85
CA SER A 387 7.25 -17.89 -19.76
C SER A 387 7.41 -18.87 -18.59
N ASP A 388 8.61 -19.40 -18.41
CA ASP A 388 8.92 -20.43 -17.41
C ASP A 388 8.82 -19.89 -15.97
N ASP A 389 8.88 -18.56 -15.76
CA ASP A 389 8.69 -17.97 -14.44
C ASP A 389 7.24 -18.11 -13.94
N PHE A 390 6.28 -18.32 -14.84
CA PHE A 390 4.87 -18.54 -14.53
C PHE A 390 4.52 -20.00 -14.28
N GLU A 391 5.36 -20.94 -14.73
CA GLU A 391 5.08 -22.37 -14.65
C GLU A 391 4.82 -22.82 -13.21
N GLY A 392 3.65 -23.42 -12.98
CA GLY A 392 3.23 -23.91 -11.66
C GLY A 392 3.07 -22.82 -10.59
N ARG A 393 3.13 -21.53 -10.95
CA ARG A 393 2.99 -20.42 -10.00
C ARG A 393 1.52 -20.10 -9.76
N THR A 394 1.11 -20.13 -8.50
CA THR A 394 -0.26 -19.86 -8.07
C THR A 394 -0.45 -18.42 -7.60
N ALA A 395 -1.67 -18.07 -7.16
CA ALA A 395 -2.03 -16.73 -6.71
C ALA A 395 -1.18 -16.17 -5.53
N GLN A 396 -0.48 -17.05 -4.79
CA GLN A 396 0.42 -16.64 -3.71
C GLN A 396 1.77 -16.12 -4.23
N HIS A 397 2.13 -16.39 -5.48
CA HIS A 397 3.39 -15.94 -6.06
C HIS A 397 3.33 -14.43 -6.39
N PRO A 398 4.43 -13.66 -6.19
CA PRO A 398 4.43 -12.22 -6.44
C PRO A 398 4.00 -11.79 -7.85
N LEU A 399 4.28 -12.62 -8.87
CA LEU A 399 3.83 -12.39 -10.25
C LEU A 399 2.31 -12.24 -10.37
N TYR A 400 1.51 -12.88 -9.52
CA TYR A 400 0.06 -12.78 -9.57
C TYR A 400 -0.42 -11.32 -9.42
N ARG A 401 0.14 -10.60 -8.44
CA ARG A 401 -0.19 -9.19 -8.18
C ARG A 401 0.30 -8.29 -9.32
N MET A 402 1.43 -8.64 -9.92
CA MET A 402 1.98 -7.89 -11.06
C MET A 402 1.17 -8.07 -12.33
N VAL A 403 0.69 -9.29 -12.60
CA VAL A 403 -0.27 -9.56 -13.67
C VAL A 403 -1.56 -8.77 -13.43
N TYR A 404 -2.04 -8.69 -12.18
CA TYR A 404 -3.21 -7.90 -11.85
C TYR A 404 -3.02 -6.38 -12.11
N ILE A 405 -1.87 -5.82 -11.72
CA ILE A 405 -1.49 -4.43 -12.04
C ILE A 405 -1.46 -4.22 -13.56
N LEU A 406 -0.86 -5.15 -14.30
CA LEU A 406 -0.82 -5.11 -15.77
C LEU A 406 -2.24 -5.07 -16.37
N MET A 407 -3.17 -5.90 -15.89
CA MET A 407 -4.56 -5.87 -16.38
C MET A 407 -5.21 -4.50 -16.14
N LYS A 408 -5.00 -3.90 -14.96
CA LYS A 408 -5.51 -2.57 -14.64
C LYS A 408 -4.92 -1.50 -15.57
N ALA A 409 -3.62 -1.55 -15.83
CA ALA A 409 -2.93 -0.63 -16.73
C ALA A 409 -3.46 -0.71 -18.17
N HIS A 410 -3.88 -1.89 -18.62
CA HIS A 410 -4.48 -2.09 -19.94
C HIS A 410 -6.01 -1.85 -19.98
N GLY A 411 -6.58 -1.29 -18.92
CA GLY A 411 -8.01 -0.95 -18.86
C GLY A 411 -8.92 -2.16 -18.96
N ALA A 412 -8.49 -3.29 -18.40
CA ALA A 412 -9.28 -4.50 -18.30
C ALA A 412 -10.54 -4.28 -17.46
N PHE A 413 -11.57 -5.04 -17.80
CA PHE A 413 -12.88 -4.98 -17.18
C PHE A 413 -13.44 -6.39 -16.99
N ASP A 414 -14.44 -6.49 -16.12
CA ASP A 414 -15.14 -7.72 -15.79
C ASP A 414 -15.92 -8.27 -16.99
N TRP A 415 -15.80 -9.58 -17.21
CA TRP A 415 -16.35 -10.27 -18.36
C TRP A 415 -17.89 -10.39 -18.40
N PHE A 416 -18.57 -10.18 -17.27
CA PHE A 416 -20.01 -10.43 -17.14
C PHE A 416 -20.82 -9.15 -16.95
N ASN A 417 -20.25 -8.16 -16.26
CA ASN A 417 -20.90 -6.89 -15.97
C ASN A 417 -20.22 -5.66 -16.62
N GLY A 418 -19.03 -5.82 -17.22
CA GLY A 418 -18.33 -4.75 -17.93
C GLY A 418 -17.70 -3.67 -17.03
N VAL A 419 -17.66 -3.88 -15.71
CA VAL A 419 -17.07 -2.92 -14.76
C VAL A 419 -15.54 -2.92 -14.88
N PRO A 420 -14.87 -1.75 -14.99
CA PRO A 420 -13.41 -1.66 -15.00
C PRO A 420 -12.79 -2.22 -13.72
N LEU A 421 -11.70 -3.00 -13.84
CA LEU A 421 -11.01 -3.61 -12.70
C LEU A 421 -10.27 -2.60 -11.79
N GLY A 422 -10.25 -1.31 -12.13
CA GLY A 422 -9.54 -0.25 -11.40
C GLY A 422 -10.39 0.60 -10.44
N LYS A 423 -11.72 0.42 -10.39
CA LYS A 423 -12.61 1.19 -9.47
C LYS A 423 -13.40 0.25 -8.57
N THR A 424 -12.83 -0.10 -7.42
CA THR A 424 -13.55 -0.87 -6.40
C THR A 424 -14.16 0.08 -5.37
N VAL A 425 -15.49 0.24 -5.39
CA VAL A 425 -16.23 0.89 -4.31
C VAL A 425 -17.22 -0.13 -3.73
N GLY A 426 -16.94 -0.62 -2.53
CA GLY A 426 -17.80 -1.56 -1.79
C GLY A 426 -17.44 -3.04 -1.97
N THR A 427 -17.78 -3.86 -0.96
CA THR A 427 -17.47 -5.30 -0.87
C THR A 427 -18.04 -6.14 -2.02
N SER A 428 -19.16 -5.72 -2.61
CA SER A 428 -19.77 -6.37 -3.78
C SER A 428 -18.89 -6.30 -5.04
N TYR A 429 -17.95 -5.36 -5.12
CA TYR A 429 -17.04 -5.19 -6.26
C TYR A 429 -15.61 -5.69 -5.95
N ALA A 430 -15.41 -6.39 -4.83
CA ALA A 430 -14.14 -7.04 -4.53
C ALA A 430 -13.71 -7.95 -5.69
N ILE A 431 -12.45 -7.89 -6.06
CA ILE A 431 -11.95 -8.63 -7.22
C ILE A 431 -11.53 -10.02 -6.79
N HIS A 432 -12.19 -11.01 -7.37
CA HIS A 432 -11.86 -12.42 -7.25
C HIS A 432 -11.12 -12.89 -8.49
N SER A 433 -10.16 -13.77 -8.28
CA SER A 433 -9.52 -14.46 -9.39
C SER A 433 -10.17 -15.83 -9.59
N HIS A 434 -10.64 -16.04 -10.80
CA HIS A 434 -11.38 -17.21 -11.25
C HIS A 434 -10.53 -18.05 -12.17
N HIS A 435 -10.66 -19.37 -12.06
CA HIS A 435 -10.08 -20.29 -13.03
C HIS A 435 -10.81 -20.15 -14.37
N ILE A 436 -10.04 -19.95 -15.45
CA ILE A 436 -10.56 -19.92 -16.81
C ILE A 436 -11.05 -21.31 -17.18
N PHE A 437 -10.17 -22.31 -17.07
CA PHE A 437 -10.58 -23.70 -17.10
C PHE A 437 -10.98 -24.12 -15.68
N PRO A 438 -12.28 -24.41 -15.41
CA PRO A 438 -12.75 -24.73 -14.06
C PRO A 438 -12.02 -25.95 -13.48
N GLN A 439 -11.69 -25.91 -12.18
CA GLN A 439 -10.95 -26.99 -11.52
C GLN A 439 -11.64 -28.35 -11.68
N ALA A 440 -12.96 -28.40 -11.47
CA ALA A 440 -13.74 -29.63 -11.59
C ALA A 440 -13.74 -30.19 -13.02
N LEU A 441 -13.73 -29.33 -14.04
CA LEU A 441 -13.60 -29.75 -15.44
C LEU A 441 -12.24 -30.40 -15.68
N LEU A 442 -11.16 -29.79 -15.20
CA LEU A 442 -9.80 -30.29 -15.38
C LEU A 442 -9.56 -31.63 -14.69
N TYR A 443 -10.06 -31.79 -13.45
CA TYR A 443 -9.93 -33.06 -12.73
C TYR A 443 -10.76 -34.19 -13.36
N ARG A 444 -11.97 -33.89 -13.88
CA ARG A 444 -12.76 -34.88 -14.63
C ARG A 444 -12.13 -35.26 -15.97
N SER A 445 -11.28 -34.40 -16.53
CA SER A 445 -10.66 -34.57 -17.84
C SER A 445 -9.28 -35.24 -17.78
N GLY A 446 -8.85 -35.73 -16.62
CA GLY A 446 -7.66 -36.57 -16.46
C GLY A 446 -6.58 -36.03 -15.53
N LEU A 447 -6.72 -34.81 -15.00
CA LEU A 447 -5.81 -34.33 -13.95
C LEU A 447 -6.16 -34.93 -12.58
N ASP A 448 -5.14 -35.30 -11.82
CA ASP A 448 -5.27 -35.89 -10.49
C ASP A 448 -5.17 -34.82 -9.38
N ALA A 449 -6.20 -34.72 -8.54
CA ALA A 449 -6.26 -33.76 -7.44
C ALA A 449 -5.30 -34.08 -6.28
N ASP A 450 -4.88 -35.33 -6.15
CA ASP A 450 -3.90 -35.74 -5.12
C ASP A 450 -2.46 -35.48 -5.59
N ASN A 451 -2.23 -35.40 -6.90
CA ASN A 451 -0.95 -35.08 -7.48
C ASN A 451 -0.60 -33.58 -7.29
N HIS A 452 0.56 -33.32 -6.68
CA HIS A 452 1.02 -31.96 -6.40
C HIS A 452 1.26 -31.12 -7.66
N VAL A 453 1.83 -31.70 -8.73
CA VAL A 453 2.13 -31.00 -9.99
C VAL A 453 0.84 -30.61 -10.70
N HIS A 454 -0.11 -31.54 -10.78
CA HIS A 454 -1.43 -31.25 -11.35
C HIS A 454 -2.17 -30.15 -10.58
N ARG A 455 -2.13 -30.19 -9.24
CA ARG A 455 -2.69 -29.10 -8.41
C ARG A 455 -2.05 -27.75 -8.70
N GLN A 456 -0.74 -27.69 -8.95
CA GLN A 456 -0.06 -26.45 -9.31
C GLN A 456 -0.50 -25.95 -10.69
N MET A 457 -0.53 -26.82 -11.71
CA MET A 457 -1.00 -26.47 -13.06
C MET A 457 -2.43 -25.93 -13.04
N VAL A 458 -3.35 -26.63 -12.36
CA VAL A 458 -4.76 -26.23 -12.22
C VAL A 458 -4.88 -24.84 -11.61
N ASN A 459 -4.05 -24.52 -10.62
CA ASN A 459 -4.10 -23.27 -9.86
C ASN A 459 -3.18 -22.15 -10.40
N GLU A 460 -2.56 -22.38 -11.55
CA GLU A 460 -1.57 -21.48 -12.12
C GLU A 460 -2.16 -20.09 -12.43
N ILE A 461 -1.33 -19.05 -12.33
CA ILE A 461 -1.67 -17.67 -12.72
C ILE A 461 -2.15 -17.63 -14.17
N ALA A 462 -1.53 -18.41 -15.06
CA ALA A 462 -1.94 -18.51 -16.47
C ALA A 462 -3.33 -19.14 -16.65
N ASN A 463 -3.88 -19.85 -15.67
CA ASN A 463 -5.28 -20.32 -15.69
C ASN A 463 -6.25 -19.35 -15.00
N ARG A 464 -5.85 -18.10 -14.70
CA ARG A 464 -6.66 -17.18 -13.89
C ARG A 464 -7.11 -15.94 -14.64
N ALA A 465 -8.36 -15.53 -14.42
CA ALA A 465 -8.92 -14.26 -14.86
C ALA A 465 -9.39 -13.45 -13.64
N PHE A 466 -9.38 -12.13 -13.75
CA PHE A 466 -9.81 -11.23 -12.69
C PHE A 466 -11.24 -10.77 -12.97
N LEU A 467 -12.14 -11.06 -12.03
CA LEU A 467 -13.56 -10.74 -12.11
C LEU A 467 -14.00 -10.11 -10.78
N THR A 468 -15.12 -9.40 -10.79
CA THR A 468 -15.75 -8.83 -9.60
C THR A 468 -16.61 -9.87 -8.88
N ALA A 469 -16.82 -9.70 -7.57
CA ALA A 469 -17.60 -10.64 -6.75
C ALA A 469 -19.06 -10.82 -7.22
N VAL A 470 -19.68 -9.79 -7.82
CA VAL A 470 -21.04 -9.89 -8.40
C VAL A 470 -21.09 -10.89 -9.55
N SER A 471 -20.00 -11.09 -10.27
CA SER A 471 -19.89 -11.98 -11.41
C SER A 471 -19.61 -13.45 -11.03
N ASN A 472 -19.57 -13.75 -9.73
CA ASN A 472 -19.21 -15.07 -9.17
C ASN A 472 -20.33 -16.14 -9.28
N ILE A 473 -21.18 -16.09 -10.32
CA ILE A 473 -22.32 -17.00 -10.55
C ILE A 473 -22.41 -17.39 -12.04
N PRO A 474 -22.56 -18.66 -12.45
CA PRO A 474 -21.86 -19.90 -12.13
C PRO A 474 -21.13 -20.41 -13.40
N LEU A 475 -19.85 -20.09 -13.60
CA LEU A 475 -19.02 -20.77 -14.60
C LEU A 475 -18.63 -22.19 -14.15
N SER A 476 -19.21 -22.70 -13.05
CA SER A 476 -18.85 -23.98 -12.46
C SER A 476 -19.17 -25.09 -13.47
N ASP A 477 -18.11 -25.58 -14.11
CA ASP A 477 -18.04 -26.71 -15.05
C ASP A 477 -18.17 -26.39 -16.54
N THR A 478 -18.38 -25.14 -16.93
CA THR A 478 -18.49 -24.81 -18.37
C THR A 478 -17.12 -24.72 -19.02
N GLU A 479 -16.95 -25.38 -20.17
CA GLU A 479 -15.71 -25.34 -20.94
C GLU A 479 -15.47 -23.94 -21.55
N PRO A 480 -14.23 -23.41 -21.54
CA PRO A 480 -13.92 -22.09 -22.11
C PRO A 480 -14.33 -21.93 -23.57
N SER A 481 -14.25 -23.00 -24.36
CA SER A 481 -14.71 -23.01 -25.76
C SER A 481 -16.20 -22.65 -25.92
N ALA A 482 -17.02 -22.87 -24.90
CA ALA A 482 -18.44 -22.55 -24.92
C ALA A 482 -18.75 -21.12 -24.45
N TYR A 483 -18.03 -20.59 -23.45
CA TYR A 483 -18.38 -19.32 -22.81
C TYR A 483 -17.47 -18.13 -23.18
N LEU A 484 -16.21 -18.36 -23.57
CA LEU A 484 -15.33 -17.26 -24.00
C LEU A 484 -15.83 -16.55 -25.27
N PRO A 485 -16.37 -17.24 -26.31
CA PRO A 485 -16.95 -16.56 -27.47
C PRO A 485 -18.10 -15.62 -27.10
N THR A 486 -18.96 -16.02 -26.15
CA THR A 486 -20.12 -15.21 -25.75
C THR A 486 -19.71 -13.98 -24.95
N ILE A 487 -18.62 -14.07 -24.18
CA ILE A 487 -18.01 -12.91 -23.52
C ILE A 487 -17.48 -11.93 -24.55
N GLU A 488 -16.71 -12.39 -25.54
CA GLU A 488 -16.12 -11.51 -26.56
C GLU A 488 -17.20 -10.89 -27.48
N GLU A 489 -18.30 -11.59 -27.74
CA GLU A 489 -19.46 -11.04 -28.44
C GLU A 489 -20.17 -9.95 -27.61
N LYS A 490 -20.42 -10.21 -26.33
CA LYS A 490 -21.12 -9.27 -25.43
C LYS A 490 -20.26 -8.06 -25.08
N TYR A 491 -18.96 -8.26 -24.92
CA TYR A 491 -18.00 -7.22 -24.57
C TYR A 491 -16.72 -7.35 -25.43
N PRO A 492 -16.72 -6.79 -26.66
CA PRO A 492 -15.59 -6.88 -27.57
C PRO A 492 -14.28 -6.37 -26.94
N GLY A 493 -13.22 -7.17 -27.05
CA GLY A 493 -11.90 -6.89 -26.50
C GLY A 493 -11.71 -7.23 -25.02
N ALA A 494 -12.72 -7.76 -24.33
CA ALA A 494 -12.62 -8.15 -22.92
C ALA A 494 -11.54 -9.21 -22.69
N LEU A 495 -11.47 -10.21 -23.58
CA LEU A 495 -10.50 -11.30 -23.50
C LEU A 495 -9.08 -10.81 -23.78
N LYS A 496 -8.93 -9.96 -24.80
CA LYS A 496 -7.63 -9.36 -25.18
C LYS A 496 -7.04 -8.52 -24.05
N LYS A 497 -7.86 -7.74 -23.36
CA LYS A 497 -7.43 -6.90 -22.23
C LYS A 497 -7.01 -7.69 -21.00
N GLN A 498 -7.40 -8.97 -20.89
CA GLN A 498 -6.90 -9.90 -19.87
C GLN A 498 -5.87 -10.91 -20.41
N PHE A 499 -5.35 -10.64 -21.61
CA PHE A 499 -4.35 -11.45 -22.31
C PHE A 499 -4.74 -12.93 -22.42
N ILE A 500 -5.98 -13.18 -22.84
CA ILE A 500 -6.39 -14.53 -23.24
C ILE A 500 -5.87 -14.79 -24.67
N PRO A 501 -5.20 -15.93 -24.93
CA PRO A 501 -4.87 -16.34 -26.29
C PRO A 501 -6.13 -16.39 -27.16
N MET A 502 -6.14 -15.66 -28.28
CA MET A 502 -7.35 -15.47 -29.09
C MET A 502 -7.57 -16.57 -30.15
N ASP A 503 -6.74 -17.62 -30.15
CA ASP A 503 -6.97 -18.81 -30.97
C ASP A 503 -8.02 -19.71 -30.30
N PRO A 504 -9.24 -19.86 -30.85
CA PRO A 504 -10.29 -20.66 -30.24
C PRO A 504 -9.94 -22.15 -30.09
N ALA A 505 -8.97 -22.66 -30.87
CA ALA A 505 -8.50 -24.04 -30.72
C ALA A 505 -7.85 -24.29 -29.34
N LEU A 506 -7.30 -23.24 -28.71
CA LEU A 506 -6.70 -23.30 -27.37
C LEU A 506 -7.75 -23.28 -26.26
N TRP A 507 -9.02 -23.00 -26.53
CA TRP A 507 -10.07 -22.90 -25.50
C TRP A 507 -10.69 -24.25 -25.14
N ARG A 508 -10.23 -25.33 -25.78
CA ARG A 508 -10.71 -26.69 -25.54
C ARG A 508 -9.92 -27.37 -24.43
N VAL A 509 -10.59 -28.21 -23.63
CA VAL A 509 -9.99 -28.88 -22.47
C VAL A 509 -8.87 -29.84 -22.83
N ASP A 510 -8.92 -30.46 -24.03
CA ASP A 510 -7.86 -31.33 -24.56
C ASP A 510 -6.57 -30.56 -24.91
N ARG A 511 -6.64 -29.23 -24.99
CA ARG A 511 -5.52 -28.33 -25.32
C ARG A 511 -5.10 -27.46 -24.12
N TYR A 512 -5.46 -27.85 -22.90
CA TYR A 512 -5.22 -27.05 -21.69
C TYR A 512 -3.74 -26.69 -21.48
N GLU A 513 -2.81 -27.64 -21.67
CA GLU A 513 -1.37 -27.36 -21.53
C GLU A 513 -0.88 -26.36 -22.58
N ASP A 514 -1.37 -26.47 -23.82
CA ASP A 514 -1.04 -25.53 -24.90
C ASP A 514 -1.60 -24.13 -24.63
N PHE A 515 -2.79 -24.05 -24.03
CA PHE A 515 -3.35 -22.79 -23.55
C PHE A 515 -2.47 -22.15 -22.49
N LEU A 516 -2.02 -22.92 -21.50
CA LEU A 516 -1.10 -22.44 -20.47
C LEU A 516 0.20 -21.92 -21.11
N ASN A 517 0.80 -22.68 -22.02
CA ASN A 517 2.01 -22.26 -22.74
C ASN A 517 1.83 -20.92 -23.46
N ALA A 518 0.82 -20.83 -24.33
CA ALA A 518 0.53 -19.62 -25.09
C ALA A 518 0.23 -18.41 -24.18
N ARG A 519 -0.48 -18.63 -23.07
CA ARG A 519 -0.80 -17.55 -22.13
C ARG A 519 0.40 -17.11 -21.30
N ARG A 520 1.27 -18.04 -20.89
CA ARG A 520 2.54 -17.72 -20.20
C ARG A 520 3.44 -16.84 -21.08
N GLU A 521 3.60 -17.21 -22.35
CA GLU A 521 4.34 -16.43 -23.34
C GLU A 521 3.76 -15.02 -23.47
N LEU A 522 2.44 -14.92 -23.71
CA LEU A 522 1.77 -13.63 -23.87
C LEU A 522 1.86 -12.74 -22.62
N LEU A 523 1.68 -13.31 -21.42
CA LEU A 523 1.79 -12.58 -20.15
C LEU A 523 3.22 -12.09 -19.92
N SER A 524 4.23 -12.92 -20.16
CA SER A 524 5.63 -12.54 -20.00
C SER A 524 6.03 -11.42 -20.97
N LEU A 525 5.62 -11.52 -22.24
CA LEU A 525 5.83 -10.49 -23.25
C LEU A 525 5.18 -9.16 -22.83
N LYS A 526 3.89 -9.17 -22.49
CA LYS A 526 3.15 -7.95 -22.15
C LYS A 526 3.61 -7.31 -20.86
N LEU A 527 4.02 -8.11 -19.87
CA LEU A 527 4.62 -7.60 -18.65
C LEU A 527 5.96 -6.90 -18.94
N ASN A 528 6.83 -7.50 -19.75
CA ASN A 528 8.10 -6.86 -20.12
C ASN A 528 7.89 -5.59 -20.95
N GLU A 529 7.00 -5.61 -21.95
CA GLU A 529 6.63 -4.40 -22.72
C GLU A 529 6.15 -3.27 -21.80
N TYR A 530 5.31 -3.60 -20.81
CA TYR A 530 4.82 -2.61 -19.85
C TYR A 530 5.95 -2.06 -18.98
N LEU A 531 6.81 -2.93 -18.46
CA LEU A 531 7.97 -2.49 -17.66
C LEU A 531 8.89 -1.59 -18.50
N ASP A 532 9.25 -2.01 -19.71
CA ASP A 532 10.13 -1.25 -20.60
C ASP A 532 9.51 0.09 -20.99
N SER A 533 8.19 0.17 -21.15
CA SER A 533 7.49 1.43 -21.45
C SER A 533 7.65 2.51 -20.36
N LEU A 534 7.95 2.12 -19.11
CA LEU A 534 8.18 3.03 -17.99
C LEU A 534 9.59 3.64 -17.98
N ILE A 535 10.52 3.06 -18.73
CA ILE A 535 11.91 3.55 -18.82
C ILE A 535 12.31 3.88 -20.26
N ALA A 536 11.40 3.64 -21.20
CA ALA A 536 11.56 4.08 -22.58
C ALA A 536 11.72 5.59 -22.55
N GLU A 537 12.84 6.07 -23.07
CA GLU A 537 12.86 7.46 -23.49
C GLU A 537 11.78 7.58 -24.57
N PRO A 538 10.91 8.61 -24.51
CA PRO A 538 10.01 8.85 -25.62
C PRO A 538 10.88 8.83 -26.87
N ASP A 539 10.51 8.02 -27.87
CA ASP A 539 11.21 8.03 -29.15
C ASP A 539 11.50 9.49 -29.46
N GLU A 540 12.77 9.86 -29.65
CA GLU A 540 13.05 11.05 -30.43
C GLU A 540 12.32 10.76 -31.74
N VAL A 541 11.10 11.27 -31.85
CA VAL A 541 10.46 11.46 -33.14
C VAL A 541 11.55 12.19 -33.88
N LYS A 542 12.21 11.51 -34.82
CA LYS A 542 13.08 12.17 -35.76
C LYS A 542 12.17 13.15 -36.47
N HIS A 543 12.04 14.35 -35.90
CA HIS A 543 11.22 15.40 -36.44
C HIS A 543 11.80 15.60 -37.83
N ARG A 544 10.94 15.49 -38.85
CA ARG A 544 11.37 15.89 -40.19
C ARG A 544 11.92 17.30 -40.03
N PRO A 545 13.13 17.59 -40.56
CA PRO A 545 13.71 18.93 -40.45
C PRO A 545 12.65 19.97 -40.84
N ILE A 546 12.49 21.05 -40.07
CA ILE A 546 11.41 22.02 -40.34
C ILE A 546 11.50 22.58 -41.77
N ALA A 547 12.71 22.70 -42.31
CA ALA A 547 12.95 23.07 -43.71
C ALA A 547 12.26 22.13 -44.73
N GLU A 548 12.06 20.84 -44.41
CA GLU A 548 11.26 19.91 -45.22
C GLU A 548 9.76 20.11 -45.02
N LEU A 549 9.31 20.41 -43.79
CA LEU A 549 7.90 20.73 -43.53
C LEU A 549 7.44 21.98 -44.28
N VAL A 550 8.28 23.03 -44.32
CA VAL A 550 8.00 24.24 -45.10
C VAL A 550 7.79 23.94 -46.59
N LYS A 551 8.56 22.99 -47.16
CA LYS A 551 8.43 22.56 -48.55
C LYS A 551 7.16 21.78 -48.84
N LEU A 552 6.57 21.11 -47.84
CA LEU A 552 5.34 20.33 -47.99
C LEU A 552 4.09 21.21 -48.08
N GLY A 553 4.17 22.46 -47.61
CA GLY A 553 3.05 23.40 -47.58
C GLY A 553 2.01 23.09 -46.51
N GLU A 554 1.04 23.98 -46.34
CA GLU A 554 -0.03 23.82 -45.34
C GLU A 554 -0.92 22.60 -45.62
N SER A 555 -1.40 21.97 -44.55
CA SER A 555 -2.25 20.77 -44.61
C SER A 555 -3.19 20.71 -43.39
N SER A 556 -3.95 19.63 -43.25
CA SER A 556 -4.78 19.42 -42.05
C SER A 556 -4.00 19.34 -40.74
N VAL A 557 -2.69 19.05 -40.81
CA VAL A 557 -1.80 18.87 -39.66
C VAL A 557 -0.61 19.83 -39.65
N LEU A 558 -0.53 20.78 -40.59
CA LEU A 558 0.55 21.77 -40.69
C LEU A 558 -0.02 23.13 -41.08
N GLU A 559 0.25 24.17 -40.30
CA GLU A 559 -0.21 25.54 -40.55
C GLU A 559 0.96 26.52 -40.43
N PHE A 560 1.01 27.54 -41.29
CA PHE A 560 1.99 28.61 -41.24
C PHE A 560 1.34 29.92 -40.75
N LYS A 561 2.11 30.69 -39.99
CA LYS A 561 1.78 32.06 -39.61
C LYS A 561 3.03 32.90 -39.74
N SER A 562 2.95 34.00 -40.49
CA SER A 562 4.10 34.86 -40.71
C SER A 562 4.68 35.42 -39.42
N THR A 563 3.82 35.71 -38.44
CA THR A 563 4.17 36.36 -37.16
C THR A 563 3.14 36.03 -36.09
N LEU A 564 3.51 36.15 -34.81
CA LEU A 564 2.57 36.04 -33.69
C LEU A 564 1.72 37.31 -33.49
N GLN A 565 2.33 38.50 -33.70
CA GLN A 565 1.69 39.78 -33.38
C GLN A 565 2.09 40.94 -34.32
N TRP A 566 3.18 40.85 -35.06
CA TRP A 566 3.58 41.92 -35.98
C TRP A 566 2.82 41.88 -37.31
N ASP A 567 2.00 42.88 -37.60
CA ASP A 567 1.33 42.98 -38.89
C ASP A 567 2.32 43.41 -39.98
N VAL A 568 2.70 42.48 -40.86
CA VAL A 568 3.70 42.70 -41.91
C VAL A 568 3.22 43.73 -42.94
N THR A 569 1.92 43.83 -43.17
CA THR A 569 1.33 44.75 -44.16
C THR A 569 1.23 46.18 -43.59
N GLN A 570 0.71 46.30 -42.38
CA GLN A 570 0.51 47.59 -41.71
C GLN A 570 1.75 48.10 -40.98
N LYS A 571 2.78 47.24 -40.82
CA LYS A 571 4.06 47.53 -40.13
C LYS A 571 3.85 48.04 -38.70
N GLN A 572 2.92 47.43 -37.97
CA GLN A 572 2.59 47.78 -36.59
C GLN A 572 2.19 46.55 -35.77
N ALA A 573 2.16 46.68 -34.45
CA ALA A 573 1.69 45.61 -33.58
C ALA A 573 0.16 45.39 -33.72
N ASN A 574 -0.24 44.16 -34.02
CA ASN A 574 -1.63 43.74 -34.17
C ASN A 574 -1.92 42.53 -33.27
N LYS A 575 -2.59 42.78 -32.13
CA LYS A 575 -2.97 41.71 -31.19
C LYS A 575 -3.98 40.72 -31.78
N GLY A 576 -4.67 41.07 -32.87
CA GLY A 576 -5.61 40.18 -33.55
C GLY A 576 -4.93 38.92 -34.10
N LEU A 577 -3.67 39.00 -34.51
CA LEU A 577 -2.89 37.86 -35.04
C LEU A 577 -2.68 36.75 -34.01
N ARG A 578 -2.59 37.11 -32.72
CA ARG A 578 -2.52 36.14 -31.62
C ARG A 578 -3.73 35.20 -31.62
N ARG A 579 -4.90 35.73 -31.98
CA ARG A 579 -6.14 34.95 -32.01
C ARG A 579 -6.11 33.88 -33.10
N GLU A 580 -5.51 34.17 -34.26
CA GLU A 580 -5.40 33.18 -35.34
C GLU A 580 -4.46 32.02 -34.96
N CYS A 581 -3.39 32.30 -34.22
CA CYS A 581 -2.53 31.26 -33.65
C CYS A 581 -3.31 30.40 -32.64
N LEU A 582 -4.05 31.02 -31.71
CA LEU A 582 -4.83 30.33 -30.68
C LEU A 582 -5.95 29.46 -31.26
N LYS A 583 -6.68 29.97 -32.26
CA LYS A 583 -7.68 29.20 -33.01
C LYS A 583 -7.09 27.96 -33.62
N THR A 584 -5.91 28.08 -34.24
CA THR A 584 -5.21 26.97 -34.89
C THR A 584 -4.78 25.92 -33.87
N ILE A 585 -4.20 26.34 -32.74
CA ILE A 585 -3.80 25.43 -31.66
C ILE A 585 -5.01 24.66 -31.12
N ALA A 586 -6.11 25.35 -30.81
CA ALA A 586 -7.33 24.67 -30.36
C ALA A 586 -7.93 23.75 -31.44
N ALA A 587 -7.88 24.17 -32.71
CA ALA A 587 -8.34 23.34 -33.82
C ALA A 587 -7.53 22.06 -33.98
N PHE A 588 -6.20 22.11 -33.81
CA PHE A 588 -5.36 20.91 -33.78
C PHE A 588 -5.69 20.02 -32.59
N MET A 589 -5.86 20.58 -31.38
CA MET A 589 -6.27 19.82 -30.19
C MET A 589 -7.63 19.12 -30.39
N ASN A 590 -8.58 19.75 -31.10
CA ASN A 590 -9.90 19.19 -31.38
C ASN A 590 -9.95 18.25 -32.60
N SER A 591 -8.84 18.12 -33.34
CA SER A 591 -8.75 17.29 -34.55
C SER A 591 -7.69 16.19 -34.33
N ASP A 592 -6.86 15.91 -35.34
CA ASP A 592 -5.82 14.87 -35.32
C ASP A 592 -4.48 15.32 -34.73
N GLY A 593 -4.42 16.52 -34.14
CA GLY A 593 -3.16 17.19 -33.77
C GLY A 593 -2.52 17.88 -34.98
N GLY A 594 -1.32 18.42 -34.79
CA GLY A 594 -0.59 19.09 -35.86
C GLY A 594 0.58 19.94 -35.41
N THR A 595 1.14 20.70 -36.34
CA THR A 595 2.26 21.61 -36.12
C THR A 595 1.92 23.00 -36.66
N LEU A 596 2.08 24.02 -35.83
CA LEU A 596 1.99 25.43 -36.21
C LEU A 596 3.40 26.02 -36.29
N LEU A 597 3.77 26.55 -37.45
CA LEU A 597 5.03 27.29 -37.65
C LEU A 597 4.77 28.78 -37.63
N ILE A 598 5.43 29.50 -36.71
CA ILE A 598 5.36 30.96 -36.59
C ILE A 598 6.68 31.57 -37.03
N GLY A 599 6.63 32.49 -38.00
CA GLY A 599 7.81 33.02 -38.70
C GLY A 599 7.91 32.53 -40.14
N VAL A 600 6.87 31.91 -40.69
CA VAL A 600 6.81 31.39 -42.07
C VAL A 600 5.55 31.93 -42.74
N GLU A 601 5.70 32.49 -43.94
CA GLU A 601 4.58 32.98 -44.74
C GLU A 601 3.85 31.84 -45.44
N ASP A 602 2.59 32.05 -45.84
CA ASP A 602 1.74 31.03 -46.49
C ASP A 602 2.36 30.43 -47.78
N ASN A 603 3.25 31.18 -48.45
CA ASN A 603 3.99 30.72 -49.63
C ASN A 603 5.27 29.91 -49.30
N GLY A 604 5.53 29.64 -48.02
CA GLY A 604 6.71 28.94 -47.51
C GLY A 604 7.96 29.81 -47.36
N ASN A 605 7.87 31.13 -47.57
CA ASN A 605 9.00 32.03 -47.33
C ASN A 605 9.26 32.19 -45.82
N VAL A 606 10.52 32.07 -45.40
CA VAL A 606 10.91 32.18 -43.99
C VAL A 606 11.12 33.66 -43.65
N LEU A 607 10.19 34.22 -42.89
CA LEU A 607 10.25 35.59 -42.38
C LEU A 607 11.11 35.68 -41.11
N GLY A 608 10.99 34.69 -40.23
CA GLY A 608 11.60 34.64 -38.90
C GLY A 608 10.87 35.48 -37.85
N LEU A 609 11.36 35.43 -36.62
CA LEU A 609 10.71 36.05 -35.45
C LEU A 609 11.25 37.44 -35.06
N SER A 610 12.17 38.03 -35.82
CA SER A 610 12.84 39.29 -35.45
C SER A 610 11.86 40.45 -35.23
N HIS A 611 10.82 40.54 -36.04
CA HIS A 611 9.76 41.53 -35.90
C HIS A 611 8.94 41.33 -34.62
N ASP A 612 8.57 40.10 -34.28
CA ASP A 612 7.88 39.80 -33.03
C ASP A 612 8.79 40.04 -31.82
N PHE A 613 10.06 39.63 -31.88
CA PHE A 613 11.02 39.90 -30.80
C PHE A 613 11.16 41.38 -30.49
N SER A 614 11.09 42.26 -31.50
CA SER A 614 11.11 43.72 -31.28
C SER A 614 9.97 44.20 -30.38
N LEU A 615 8.81 43.53 -30.42
CA LEU A 615 7.66 43.82 -29.57
C LEU A 615 7.82 43.27 -28.14
N PHE A 616 8.70 42.27 -27.95
CA PHE A 616 8.94 41.59 -26.68
C PHE A 616 10.33 41.89 -26.10
N GLY A 617 10.89 43.06 -26.40
CA GLY A 617 12.17 43.51 -25.84
C GLY A 617 13.39 42.74 -26.34
N GLY A 618 13.32 42.19 -27.55
CA GLY A 618 14.40 41.49 -28.23
C GLY A 618 14.70 40.08 -27.70
N SER A 619 13.84 39.53 -26.82
CA SER A 619 14.10 38.28 -26.12
C SER A 619 13.22 37.14 -26.61
N ARG A 620 13.87 36.02 -26.98
CA ARG A 620 13.21 34.73 -27.25
C ARG A 620 12.38 34.28 -26.06
N ASP A 621 12.96 34.29 -24.86
CA ASP A 621 12.30 33.82 -23.64
C ASP A 621 11.01 34.61 -23.34
N ARG A 622 11.04 35.93 -23.57
CA ARG A 622 9.83 36.77 -23.41
C ARG A 622 8.76 36.49 -24.46
N PHE A 623 9.15 36.18 -25.70
CA PHE A 623 8.21 35.73 -26.72
C PHE A 623 7.57 34.40 -26.32
N GLU A 624 8.37 33.43 -25.88
CA GLU A 624 7.90 32.11 -25.45
C GLU A 624 6.94 32.22 -24.25
N GLN A 625 7.33 32.98 -23.21
CA GLN A 625 6.47 33.26 -22.06
C GLN A 625 5.17 33.95 -22.49
N THR A 626 5.24 34.89 -23.43
CA THR A 626 4.03 35.54 -23.95
C THR A 626 3.11 34.53 -24.65
N LEU A 627 3.66 33.66 -25.50
CA LEU A 627 2.90 32.63 -26.21
C LEU A 627 2.25 31.63 -25.24
N VAL A 628 3.00 31.15 -24.24
CA VAL A 628 2.47 30.27 -23.19
C VAL A 628 1.36 30.97 -22.41
N ASN A 629 1.54 32.24 -22.03
CA ASN A 629 0.54 32.98 -21.27
C ASN A 629 -0.74 33.20 -22.06
N ILE A 630 -0.67 33.53 -23.36
CA ILE A 630 -1.89 33.70 -24.17
C ILE A 630 -2.61 32.37 -24.43
N ILE A 631 -1.88 31.26 -24.54
CA ILE A 631 -2.48 29.91 -24.62
C ILE A 631 -3.18 29.59 -23.30
N PHE A 632 -2.51 29.83 -22.17
CA PHE A 632 -3.05 29.62 -20.85
C PHE A 632 -4.33 30.43 -20.60
N GLU A 633 -4.33 31.72 -20.94
CA GLU A 633 -5.47 32.62 -20.70
C GLU A 633 -6.67 32.30 -21.60
N ALA A 634 -6.42 31.89 -22.86
CA ALA A 634 -7.47 31.69 -23.85
C ALA A 634 -8.00 30.26 -23.90
N ILE A 635 -7.14 29.26 -23.70
CA ILE A 635 -7.47 27.83 -23.84
C ILE A 635 -7.56 27.14 -22.47
N GLY A 636 -6.68 27.50 -21.53
CA GLY A 636 -6.71 27.03 -20.15
C GLY A 636 -5.51 26.17 -19.75
N ALA A 637 -5.19 26.20 -18.46
CA ALA A 637 -4.03 25.53 -17.86
C ALA A 637 -4.00 24.01 -18.07
N ALA A 638 -5.17 23.37 -18.09
CA ALA A 638 -5.30 21.92 -18.18
C ALA A 638 -4.74 21.33 -19.48
N PHE A 639 -4.60 22.14 -20.52
CA PHE A 639 -4.13 21.72 -21.84
C PHE A 639 -2.61 21.91 -22.05
N GLY A 640 -1.88 22.35 -21.02
CA GLY A 640 -0.41 22.46 -21.04
C GLY A 640 0.32 21.22 -21.54
N PRO A 641 -0.07 19.99 -21.13
CA PRO A 641 0.58 18.77 -21.61
C PRO A 641 0.40 18.45 -23.10
N TYR A 642 -0.55 19.11 -23.78
CA TYR A 642 -0.93 18.79 -25.18
C TYR A 642 -0.23 19.67 -26.22
N TYR A 643 0.74 20.50 -25.82
CA TYR A 643 1.56 21.23 -26.78
C TYR A 643 3.00 21.33 -26.34
N ARG A 644 3.92 21.43 -27.32
CA ARG A 644 5.35 21.67 -27.11
C ARG A 644 5.79 22.82 -27.98
N ILE A 645 6.52 23.77 -27.40
CA ILE A 645 7.10 24.90 -28.13
C ILE A 645 8.60 24.65 -28.27
N ARG A 646 9.11 24.77 -29.50
CA ARG A 646 10.56 24.82 -29.74
C ARG A 646 10.89 25.89 -30.77
N PHE A 647 12.18 26.22 -30.87
CA PHE A 647 12.68 27.22 -31.81
C PHE A 647 13.76 26.59 -32.68
N GLU A 648 13.59 26.74 -33.98
CA GLU A 648 14.42 26.08 -34.99
C GLU A 648 14.98 27.12 -35.97
N PRO A 649 16.28 27.09 -36.27
CA PRO A 649 16.86 27.95 -37.29
C PRO A 649 16.59 27.40 -38.70
N ILE A 650 16.15 28.27 -39.61
CA ILE A 650 16.05 27.99 -41.05
C ILE A 650 16.68 29.18 -41.77
N ASP A 651 17.74 28.93 -42.55
CA ASP A 651 18.49 29.97 -43.29
C ASP A 651 18.85 31.20 -42.42
N ASP A 652 19.46 30.94 -41.25
CA ASP A 652 19.85 31.95 -40.24
C ASP A 652 18.70 32.76 -39.60
N LYS A 653 17.44 32.38 -39.85
CA LYS A 653 16.25 32.96 -39.24
C LYS A 653 15.60 31.98 -38.29
N LEU A 654 15.29 32.43 -37.07
CA LEU A 654 14.64 31.61 -36.06
C LEU A 654 13.12 31.57 -36.30
N VAL A 655 12.55 30.37 -36.30
CA VAL A 655 11.11 30.07 -36.41
C VAL A 655 10.64 29.40 -35.12
N CYS A 656 9.43 29.70 -34.67
CA CYS A 656 8.79 29.04 -33.53
C CYS A 656 7.92 27.90 -34.04
N VAL A 657 8.09 26.72 -33.45
CA VAL A 657 7.34 25.51 -33.77
C VAL A 657 6.47 25.18 -32.57
N VAL A 658 5.16 25.15 -32.77
CA VAL A 658 4.20 24.69 -31.77
C VAL A 658 3.64 23.36 -32.25
N GLU A 659 4.10 22.27 -31.63
CA GLU A 659 3.53 20.94 -31.85
C GLU A 659 2.35 20.74 -30.91
N VAL A 660 1.27 20.18 -31.43
CA VAL A 660 0.00 20.08 -30.73
C VAL A 660 -0.51 18.65 -30.83
N ASP A 661 -0.67 18.00 -29.68
CA ASP A 661 -1.23 16.66 -29.55
C ASP A 661 -2.77 16.74 -29.52
N PRO A 662 -3.48 15.75 -30.11
CA PRO A 662 -4.95 15.73 -30.09
C PRO A 662 -5.48 15.40 -28.69
N VAL A 663 -6.50 16.16 -28.24
CA VAL A 663 -7.23 15.93 -26.99
C VAL A 663 -8.44 15.05 -27.27
N ARG A 664 -8.41 13.76 -26.90
CA ARG A 664 -9.49 12.81 -27.22
C ARG A 664 -10.69 12.87 -26.27
N ASP A 665 -10.49 13.32 -25.04
CA ASP A 665 -11.54 13.42 -24.04
C ASP A 665 -12.06 14.86 -23.93
N GLY A 666 -13.30 15.09 -24.39
CA GLY A 666 -13.96 16.40 -24.33
C GLY A 666 -13.57 17.36 -25.44
N GLY A 667 -13.96 18.63 -25.28
CA GLY A 667 -13.75 19.68 -26.28
C GLY A 667 -12.86 20.82 -25.75
N VAL A 668 -11.95 21.30 -26.59
CA VAL A 668 -11.08 22.45 -26.31
C VAL A 668 -11.72 23.71 -26.87
N PHE A 669 -12.02 24.67 -26.00
CA PHE A 669 -12.65 25.93 -26.37
C PHE A 669 -11.65 27.08 -26.24
N VAL A 670 -11.76 28.06 -27.14
CA VAL A 670 -10.99 29.30 -27.06
C VAL A 670 -11.90 30.40 -26.51
N LYS A 671 -11.48 31.05 -25.44
CA LYS A 671 -12.17 32.21 -24.88
C LYS A 671 -11.95 33.43 -25.78
N THR A 672 -13.04 33.99 -26.31
CA THR A 672 -13.01 35.18 -27.16
C THR A 672 -14.02 36.23 -26.69
N GLU A 673 -14.01 37.41 -27.34
CA GLU A 673 -14.98 38.49 -27.07
C GLU A 673 -16.44 38.07 -27.30
N LYS A 674 -16.68 37.01 -28.10
CA LYS A 674 -18.02 36.47 -28.39
C LYS A 674 -18.42 35.32 -27.44
N GLY A 675 -17.56 34.96 -26.49
CA GLY A 675 -17.72 33.81 -25.60
C GLY A 675 -16.71 32.70 -25.91
N ASN A 676 -17.01 31.48 -25.45
CA ASN A 676 -16.19 30.30 -25.70
C ASN A 676 -16.54 29.72 -27.07
N GLU A 677 -15.59 29.71 -28.00
CA GLU A 677 -15.76 29.21 -29.36
C GLU A 677 -15.01 27.87 -29.56
N PHE A 678 -15.58 26.98 -30.35
CA PHE A 678 -15.02 25.66 -30.67
C PHE A 678 -14.53 25.64 -32.12
N PHE A 679 -13.26 25.27 -32.33
CA PHE A 679 -12.63 25.26 -33.66
C PHE A 679 -12.15 23.85 -34.01
N VAL A 680 -12.23 23.49 -35.29
CA VAL A 680 -11.73 22.22 -35.84
C VAL A 680 -10.96 22.47 -37.14
N ARG A 681 -10.05 21.55 -37.49
CA ARG A 681 -9.38 21.56 -38.80
C ARG A 681 -10.25 20.85 -39.83
N GLN A 682 -10.54 21.53 -40.93
CA GLN A 682 -11.18 20.96 -42.11
C GLN A 682 -10.31 21.26 -43.33
N GLY A 683 -9.58 20.25 -43.82
CA GLY A 683 -8.52 20.46 -44.80
C GLY A 683 -7.45 21.40 -44.24
N ASN A 684 -7.00 22.37 -45.03
CA ASN A 684 -6.04 23.40 -44.60
C ASN A 684 -6.70 24.63 -43.93
N THR A 685 -7.97 24.54 -43.52
CA THR A 685 -8.69 25.67 -42.90
C THR A 685 -9.14 25.38 -41.48
N THR A 686 -9.18 26.43 -40.67
CA THR A 686 -9.72 26.39 -39.31
C THR A 686 -11.17 26.90 -39.33
N ARG A 687 -12.12 26.03 -39.00
CA ARG A 687 -13.56 26.35 -38.99
C ARG A 687 -14.09 26.40 -37.56
N SER A 688 -14.91 27.40 -37.26
CA SER A 688 -15.70 27.43 -36.02
C SER A 688 -16.95 26.60 -36.21
N LEU A 689 -17.29 25.78 -35.22
CA LEU A 689 -18.56 25.06 -35.15
C LEU A 689 -19.53 25.79 -34.22
N ASP A 690 -20.83 25.75 -34.54
CA ASP A 690 -21.86 26.22 -33.61
C ASP A 690 -22.11 25.21 -32.47
N PRO A 691 -22.89 25.53 -31.43
CA PRO A 691 -23.11 24.61 -30.32
C PRO A 691 -23.75 23.27 -30.70
N ALA A 692 -24.59 23.22 -31.74
CA ALA A 692 -25.21 21.98 -32.20
C ALA A 692 -24.19 21.12 -32.98
N GLU A 693 -23.47 21.74 -33.92
CA GLU A 693 -22.39 21.10 -34.67
C GLU A 693 -21.27 20.59 -33.74
N THR A 694 -20.93 21.35 -32.70
CA THR A 694 -19.92 20.97 -31.69
C THR A 694 -20.33 19.72 -30.93
N HIS A 695 -21.59 19.65 -30.49
CA HIS A 695 -22.12 18.50 -29.76
C HIS A 695 -22.12 17.23 -30.62
N ASP A 696 -22.51 17.34 -31.88
CA ASP A 696 -22.51 16.21 -32.81
C ASP A 696 -21.09 15.77 -33.18
N TYR A 697 -20.17 16.72 -33.35
CA TYR A 697 -18.76 16.44 -33.59
C TYR A 697 -18.11 15.70 -32.40
N LEU A 698 -18.33 16.16 -31.17
CA LEU A 698 -17.78 15.54 -29.97
C LEU A 698 -18.34 14.14 -29.66
N LYS A 699 -19.49 13.76 -30.25
CA LYS A 699 -20.06 12.40 -30.13
C LYS A 699 -19.50 11.41 -31.15
N THR A 700 -19.02 11.91 -32.28
CA THR A 700 -18.59 11.10 -33.43
C THR A 700 -17.08 10.91 -33.50
N ARG A 701 -16.35 11.76 -32.78
CA ARG A 701 -14.93 11.64 -32.46
C ARG A 701 -14.70 10.64 -31.33
#